data_AF-A0A2T0SAD0-F1
#
_entry.id   AF-A0A2T0SAD0-F1
#
_cell.length_a   1.000
_cell.length_b   1.000
_cell.length_c   1.000
_cell.angle_alpha   90.00
_cell.angle_beta   90.00
_cell.angle_gamma   90.00
#
_symmetry.space_group_name_H-M   'P 1'
#
loop_
_entity.id
_entity.type
_entity.pdbx_description
1 polymer ?
#
loop_
_entity_poly.entity_id
_entity_poly.type
_entity_poly.pdbx_seq_one_letter_code
_entity_poly.pdbx_strand_id
1 'polypeptide(L)'
;MKSLIDSTNKLNTTCSCDDPIECLRHMFCDLVQKNRVEHQGQCPARRPVFLRTHGIVEGTFTILEAIPAVLKAGLFATPGTHPVYIRYSSDLNDGRPDWLSTIGIGIKVFDVSGDKFVSDNGANTADFLLQNVPFFFVDTARDMCNFTKAALEGWDDDWIQQHAPGTTALLNNMEKQTHSVFETPLWSVVPFQLGESHYGKYILRPGVSTFAAEVDSNDPDFLGKDLAGRMAAGRATLDFYVQLRPDAADVGEAYVDTHFPLDRATVTWDERVAVPIKVATIELPQQDITAADRTIYGDWLSFNIGRVPLANKPVGSIAEARISVYQTSANYRRAKNDQPVTEPTAPGEPVIRNPVCPFPHQKPTGEQPKALTDEQIRRITHVRIHPGIGVARVGNSASDYYIGPEVFRPAPTAFGSTRDAGGAIKRQAARFRIYGYDKDGDVVAEVQQADNTTIQWTVHLANKKAAWYQFNAAMDIPATVSLQVPLRNAGVTGGDRRALAIDTGRKTIMGLNMHDDSYVLSGTFQGTDVTLGELRTDAVGRLVVLPGFGVSASPAGRPIYQPSNPDSFNNADGWYDDIADGPVQAKVTIGALDFVADPAWVVSAPPNFAPDLIGWRTMDDLLQSVYMQCGLLSVPQRISFTEHVRPILERLSEMQWVNKGYLAMFGAGAPLNFTDPALLRKLATVPADTNLYPDPYLELRRTIYNSFRPTNTQTVEAAAWPWNYSDAYGYTNPDPLAAPSPLTYMQLPPFYNYVLTNWVNGLFINDYDPAEQPPQTIADVDLQKQPDTLDRAAMRFCLADAFHPGAELTWPMRNPSMYRAPYRIRLCEEGLSEPTYGAMLTNSDVLAINGPLYGQRPGTLTRWMALPWQGDTAYCRSGYEFEYDPYVPTFWPARVPNQVLTEVDYHTLCDLTQPLDIRLAAFQNRPGWLRQLPSASPAPEQMLYMVAHFGEMGILEAKPRPDDLDWLPAVIYVENLTNVKKAELAKDYQRFQKAFGQLGLYDRKLAEAGWISEEQRNEFDTIKRRGL
;
A
#
# COMPACT_ATOMS: atom_id res chain seq x y z
N MET A 1 -2.28 10.45 -21.78
CA MET A 1 -0.84 10.59 -21.52
C MET A 1 -0.30 9.24 -21.05
N LYS A 2 -0.37 8.23 -21.94
CA LYS A 2 -0.11 6.80 -21.66
C LYS A 2 1.37 6.40 -21.83
N SER A 3 2.29 7.36 -22.02
CA SER A 3 3.65 7.09 -22.52
C SER A 3 4.80 7.44 -21.58
N LEU A 4 4.61 7.38 -20.25
CA LEU A 4 5.69 7.61 -19.27
C LEU A 4 5.82 6.50 -18.20
N ILE A 5 5.11 5.37 -18.36
CA ILE A 5 5.10 4.23 -17.40
C ILE A 5 6.27 3.24 -17.64
N ASP A 6 7.11 3.43 -18.64
CA ASP A 6 7.75 2.30 -19.32
C ASP A 6 9.21 1.97 -18.95
N SER A 7 9.71 2.25 -17.74
CA SER A 7 11.15 2.01 -17.46
C SER A 7 11.59 1.51 -16.08
N THR A 8 10.78 0.73 -15.35
CA THR A 8 11.25 0.04 -14.13
C THR A 8 10.99 -1.45 -14.22
N ASN A 9 12.05 -2.20 -14.55
CA ASN A 9 12.14 -3.67 -14.60
C ASN A 9 11.10 -4.37 -15.47
N LYS A 10 10.92 -3.93 -16.72
CA LYS A 10 10.45 -4.86 -17.76
C LYS A 10 11.45 -6.02 -17.78
N LEU A 11 11.04 -7.21 -17.37
CA LEU A 11 11.74 -8.44 -17.73
C LEU A 11 11.83 -8.38 -19.26
N ASN A 12 13.00 -8.06 -19.79
CA ASN A 12 13.14 -7.79 -21.21
C ASN A 12 12.78 -9.08 -21.97
N THR A 13 11.57 -9.13 -22.53
CA THR A 13 11.04 -10.30 -23.24
C THR A 13 11.66 -10.34 -24.65
N THR A 14 13.00 -10.42 -24.72
CA THR A 14 13.79 -10.30 -25.96
C THR A 14 13.39 -11.29 -27.07
N CYS A 15 12.49 -12.24 -26.80
CA CYS A 15 11.90 -13.14 -27.77
C CYS A 15 10.76 -12.51 -28.61
N SER A 16 10.61 -13.00 -29.85
CA SER A 16 9.52 -12.63 -30.76
C SER A 16 8.39 -13.65 -30.71
N CYS A 17 7.13 -13.19 -30.70
CA CYS A 17 5.97 -14.07 -30.87
C CYS A 17 5.74 -14.55 -32.32
N ASP A 18 6.67 -14.24 -33.24
CA ASP A 18 6.78 -14.93 -34.53
C ASP A 18 7.18 -16.40 -34.36
N ASP A 19 7.96 -16.71 -33.32
CA ASP A 19 8.17 -18.07 -32.80
C ASP A 19 7.54 -18.18 -31.39
N PRO A 20 6.22 -18.38 -31.33
CA PRO A 20 5.50 -18.30 -30.07
C PRO A 20 5.90 -19.40 -29.08
N ILE A 21 6.29 -20.57 -29.57
CA ILE A 21 6.65 -21.71 -28.71
C ILE A 21 7.96 -21.42 -27.98
N GLU A 22 8.99 -20.95 -28.69
CA GLU A 22 10.27 -20.63 -28.07
C GLU A 22 10.16 -19.42 -27.15
N CYS A 23 9.35 -18.42 -27.52
CA CYS A 23 9.12 -17.25 -26.67
C CYS A 23 8.36 -17.61 -25.38
N LEU A 24 7.33 -18.47 -25.45
CA LEU A 24 6.65 -18.99 -24.26
C LEU A 24 7.60 -19.82 -23.39
N ARG A 25 8.45 -20.67 -23.98
CA ARG A 25 9.49 -21.41 -23.24
C ARG A 25 10.40 -20.44 -22.47
N HIS A 26 10.88 -19.38 -23.13
CA HIS A 26 11.71 -18.37 -22.50
C HIS A 26 10.99 -17.65 -21.35
N MET A 27 9.77 -17.16 -21.57
CA MET A 27 9.01 -16.45 -20.55
C MET A 27 8.72 -17.32 -19.33
N PHE A 28 8.17 -18.53 -19.50
CA PHE A 28 7.82 -19.39 -18.37
C PHE A 28 9.04 -20.02 -17.69
N CYS A 29 10.02 -20.51 -18.45
CA CYS A 29 11.14 -21.24 -17.86
C CYS A 29 12.31 -20.32 -17.48
N ASP A 30 12.71 -19.38 -18.34
CA ASP A 30 13.87 -18.54 -18.08
C ASP A 30 13.53 -17.30 -17.23
N LEU A 31 12.46 -16.58 -17.58
CA LEU A 31 12.11 -15.34 -16.86
C LEU A 31 11.38 -15.61 -15.53
N VAL A 32 10.53 -16.64 -15.48
CA VAL A 32 9.72 -16.94 -14.28
C VAL A 32 10.33 -18.04 -13.41
N GLN A 33 10.55 -19.24 -13.96
CA GLN A 33 11.05 -20.37 -13.15
C GLN A 33 12.49 -20.19 -12.68
N LYS A 34 13.43 -19.89 -13.59
CA LYS A 34 14.85 -19.69 -13.21
C LYS A 34 15.02 -18.51 -12.28
N ASN A 35 14.37 -17.37 -12.55
CA ASN A 35 14.44 -16.19 -11.69
C ASN A 35 14.04 -16.49 -10.23
N ARG A 36 12.97 -17.25 -10.00
CA ARG A 36 12.57 -17.67 -8.65
C ARG A 36 13.63 -18.52 -7.94
N VAL A 37 14.27 -19.43 -8.68
CA VAL A 37 15.30 -20.30 -8.11
C VAL A 37 16.61 -19.55 -7.88
N GLU A 38 17.08 -18.81 -8.87
CA GLU A 38 18.43 -18.22 -8.90
C GLU A 38 18.50 -16.85 -8.21
N HIS A 39 17.39 -16.09 -8.15
CA HIS A 39 17.35 -14.75 -7.55
C HIS A 39 16.48 -14.66 -6.29
N GLN A 40 15.43 -15.48 -6.17
CA GLN A 40 14.56 -15.48 -4.97
C GLN A 40 14.84 -16.64 -4.01
N GLY A 41 15.80 -17.51 -4.33
CA GLY A 41 16.22 -18.62 -3.46
C GLY A 41 15.19 -19.74 -3.31
N GLN A 42 14.25 -19.90 -4.25
CA GLN A 42 13.26 -20.99 -4.19
C GLN A 42 13.96 -22.36 -4.24
N CYS A 43 13.86 -23.12 -3.15
CA CYS A 43 14.37 -24.49 -3.06
C CYS A 43 13.36 -25.44 -2.40
N PRO A 44 13.05 -26.60 -2.99
CA PRO A 44 13.55 -27.11 -4.28
C PRO A 44 13.03 -26.30 -5.48
N ALA A 45 13.65 -26.45 -6.65
CA ALA A 45 13.16 -25.85 -7.89
C ALA A 45 11.77 -26.41 -8.25
N ARG A 46 10.77 -25.54 -8.32
CA ARG A 46 9.37 -25.90 -8.63
C ARG A 46 9.01 -25.63 -10.09
N ARG A 47 7.79 -25.99 -10.49
CA ARG A 47 7.25 -25.79 -11.86
C ARG A 47 6.97 -24.30 -12.11
N PRO A 48 6.93 -23.82 -13.37
CA PRO A 48 6.60 -22.42 -13.65
C PRO A 48 5.15 -22.06 -13.30
N VAL A 49 4.22 -23.00 -13.49
CA VAL A 49 2.77 -22.87 -13.29
C VAL A 49 2.24 -24.09 -12.53
N PHE A 50 1.01 -24.02 -12.00
CA PHE A 50 0.40 -25.06 -11.16
C PHE A 50 1.31 -25.48 -10.00
N LEU A 51 1.83 -24.46 -9.31
CA LEU A 51 2.88 -24.54 -8.30
C LEU A 51 2.45 -25.30 -7.06
N ARG A 52 1.26 -25.00 -6.56
CA ARG A 52 0.73 -25.59 -5.33
C ARG A 52 0.28 -27.01 -5.59
N THR A 53 0.83 -27.96 -4.85
CA THR A 53 0.39 -29.36 -4.86
C THR A 53 -0.60 -29.55 -3.72
N HIS A 54 -1.86 -29.92 -4.02
CA HIS A 54 -2.86 -30.23 -2.99
C HIS A 54 -2.73 -31.67 -2.48
N GLY A 55 -2.28 -32.60 -3.33
CA GLY A 55 -2.06 -33.98 -2.91
C GLY A 55 -1.66 -34.90 -4.05
N ILE A 56 -0.95 -35.97 -3.68
CA ILE A 56 -0.47 -37.01 -4.58
C ILE A 56 -1.14 -38.33 -4.20
N VAL A 57 -1.94 -38.87 -5.13
CA VAL A 57 -2.82 -40.01 -4.88
C VAL A 57 -2.45 -41.15 -5.82
N GLU A 58 -2.32 -42.35 -5.25
CA GLU A 58 -2.10 -43.59 -5.99
C GLU A 58 -3.45 -44.25 -6.30
N GLY A 59 -3.56 -44.96 -7.41
CA GLY A 59 -4.76 -45.73 -7.72
C GLY A 59 -4.63 -46.59 -8.97
N THR A 60 -5.78 -46.96 -9.53
CA THR A 60 -5.85 -47.78 -10.75
C THR A 60 -6.79 -47.17 -11.78
N PHE A 61 -6.35 -47.12 -13.04
CA PHE A 61 -7.13 -46.68 -14.21
C PHE A 61 -7.58 -47.90 -15.00
N THR A 62 -8.88 -48.18 -14.99
CA THR A 62 -9.48 -49.34 -15.66
C THR A 62 -10.19 -48.90 -16.93
N ILE A 63 -9.66 -49.31 -18.08
CA ILE A 63 -10.26 -49.10 -19.40
C ILE A 63 -11.41 -50.08 -19.60
N LEU A 64 -12.58 -49.56 -19.95
CA LEU A 64 -13.79 -50.35 -20.15
C LEU A 64 -13.71 -51.18 -21.44
N GLU A 65 -14.14 -52.44 -21.38
CA GLU A 65 -14.15 -53.33 -22.55
C GLU A 65 -15.20 -52.91 -23.59
N ALA A 66 -16.36 -52.46 -23.09
CA ALA A 66 -17.54 -52.07 -23.86
C ALA A 66 -17.50 -50.58 -24.26
N ILE A 67 -16.47 -50.16 -24.97
CA ILE A 67 -16.39 -48.82 -25.59
C ILE A 67 -16.60 -48.91 -27.12
N PRO A 68 -17.16 -47.85 -27.76
CA PRO A 68 -17.31 -47.79 -29.22
C PRO A 68 -16.00 -48.07 -29.96
N ALA A 69 -16.08 -48.79 -31.09
CA ALA A 69 -14.89 -49.21 -31.85
C ALA A 69 -14.00 -48.02 -32.27
N VAL A 70 -14.61 -46.87 -32.58
CA VAL A 70 -13.91 -45.62 -32.94
C VAL A 70 -13.02 -45.09 -31.81
N LEU A 71 -13.31 -45.44 -30.55
CA LEU A 71 -12.53 -45.02 -29.39
C LEU A 71 -11.44 -46.03 -29.00
N LYS A 72 -11.40 -47.23 -29.61
CA LYS A 72 -10.38 -48.26 -29.33
C LYS A 72 -9.07 -47.95 -30.05
N ALA A 73 -8.45 -46.82 -29.71
CA ALA A 73 -7.22 -46.35 -30.33
C ALA A 73 -6.19 -45.88 -29.30
N GLY A 74 -4.91 -46.15 -29.59
CA GLY A 74 -3.78 -45.81 -28.72
C GLY A 74 -3.92 -46.44 -27.32
N LEU A 75 -3.96 -45.64 -26.27
CA LEU A 75 -4.13 -46.10 -24.88
C LEU A 75 -5.39 -46.96 -24.72
N PHE A 76 -6.48 -46.60 -25.41
CA PHE A 76 -7.78 -47.27 -25.27
C PHE A 76 -7.93 -48.49 -26.19
N ALA A 77 -6.90 -48.87 -26.95
CA ALA A 77 -6.97 -49.99 -27.89
C ALA A 77 -7.16 -51.34 -27.19
N THR A 78 -6.54 -51.51 -26.02
CA THR A 78 -6.60 -52.75 -25.24
C THR A 78 -7.26 -52.46 -23.88
N PRO A 79 -8.39 -53.10 -23.54
CA PRO A 79 -8.96 -53.00 -22.19
C PRO A 79 -7.99 -53.55 -21.14
N GLY A 80 -7.98 -52.95 -19.96
CA GLY A 80 -7.05 -53.34 -18.90
C GLY A 80 -7.09 -52.41 -17.71
N THR A 81 -6.48 -52.87 -16.61
CA THR A 81 -6.29 -52.07 -15.40
C THR A 81 -4.81 -51.69 -15.29
N HIS A 82 -4.56 -50.38 -15.21
CA HIS A 82 -3.24 -49.80 -15.17
C HIS A 82 -3.02 -49.08 -13.84
N PRO A 83 -1.86 -49.22 -13.19
CA PRO A 83 -1.52 -48.38 -12.04
C PRO A 83 -1.48 -46.90 -12.45
N VAL A 84 -1.84 -45.99 -11.52
CA VAL A 84 -1.73 -44.54 -11.74
C VAL A 84 -1.19 -43.78 -10.53
N TYR A 85 -0.53 -42.66 -10.82
CA TYR A 85 -0.34 -41.56 -9.88
C TYR A 85 -1.07 -40.31 -10.34
N ILE A 86 -1.74 -39.64 -9.41
CA ILE A 86 -2.48 -38.42 -9.62
C ILE A 86 -1.85 -37.31 -8.78
N ARG A 87 -1.65 -36.15 -9.41
CA ARG A 87 -1.30 -34.89 -8.75
C ARG A 87 -2.44 -33.90 -8.92
N TYR A 88 -3.08 -33.52 -7.82
CA TYR A 88 -3.95 -32.34 -7.79
C TYR A 88 -3.12 -31.10 -7.45
N SER A 89 -3.40 -29.99 -8.14
CA SER A 89 -2.64 -28.76 -8.00
C SER A 89 -3.43 -27.53 -8.41
N SER A 90 -2.95 -26.33 -8.04
CA SER A 90 -3.52 -25.05 -8.48
C SER A 90 -2.43 -24.06 -8.88
N ASP A 91 -2.81 -23.10 -9.71
CA ASP A 91 -1.93 -22.03 -10.19
C ASP A 91 -1.83 -20.87 -9.18
N LEU A 92 -1.40 -21.19 -7.95
CA LEU A 92 -1.28 -20.25 -6.85
C LEU A 92 0.18 -20.09 -6.40
N ASN A 93 0.55 -18.86 -6.05
CA ASN A 93 1.77 -18.59 -5.30
C ASN A 93 1.66 -19.12 -3.86
N ASP A 94 2.81 -19.29 -3.19
CA ASP A 94 2.85 -19.71 -1.79
C ASP A 94 2.13 -18.68 -0.90
N GLY A 95 1.38 -19.14 0.11
CA GLY A 95 0.68 -18.28 1.07
C GLY A 95 -0.68 -17.73 0.62
N ARG A 96 -1.01 -17.70 -0.68
CA ARG A 96 -2.35 -17.30 -1.18
C ARG A 96 -3.43 -18.31 -0.75
N PRO A 97 -4.66 -17.93 -0.35
CA PRO A 97 -5.71 -18.92 -0.10
C PRO A 97 -6.18 -19.65 -1.37
N ASP A 98 -6.67 -20.88 -1.23
CA ASP A 98 -7.10 -21.76 -2.34
C ASP A 98 -8.30 -21.25 -3.18
N TRP A 99 -8.99 -20.21 -2.70
CA TRP A 99 -10.15 -19.61 -3.36
C TRP A 99 -9.84 -18.96 -4.72
N LEU A 100 -10.82 -19.01 -5.62
CA LEU A 100 -10.78 -18.36 -6.94
C LEU A 100 -9.56 -18.80 -7.78
N SER A 101 -9.15 -20.06 -7.61
CA SER A 101 -7.98 -20.64 -8.28
C SER A 101 -8.38 -21.58 -9.42
N THR A 102 -7.52 -21.69 -10.43
CA THR A 102 -7.63 -22.74 -11.44
C THR A 102 -7.01 -24.01 -10.88
N ILE A 103 -7.80 -25.08 -10.80
CA ILE A 103 -7.37 -26.39 -10.32
C ILE A 103 -7.03 -27.26 -11.52
N GLY A 104 -5.88 -27.92 -11.43
CA GLY A 104 -5.37 -28.85 -12.42
C GLY A 104 -5.12 -30.23 -11.81
N ILE A 105 -5.24 -31.25 -12.66
CA ILE A 105 -4.89 -32.63 -12.36
C ILE A 105 -3.86 -33.13 -13.37
N GLY A 106 -2.80 -33.76 -12.88
CA GLY A 106 -1.86 -34.55 -13.69
C GLY A 106 -2.03 -36.03 -13.35
N ILE A 107 -2.30 -36.86 -14.34
CA ILE A 107 -2.48 -38.31 -14.19
C ILE A 107 -1.36 -38.98 -14.97
N LYS A 108 -0.55 -39.80 -14.30
CA LYS A 108 0.46 -40.66 -14.93
C LYS A 108 -0.03 -42.10 -14.88
N VAL A 109 -0.19 -42.71 -16.04
CA VAL A 109 -0.64 -44.08 -16.25
C VAL A 109 0.56 -44.96 -16.59
N PHE A 110 0.72 -46.06 -15.86
CA PHE A 110 1.80 -47.02 -16.06
C PHE A 110 1.37 -48.18 -16.96
N ASP A 111 2.32 -49.02 -17.38
CA ASP A 111 2.09 -50.18 -18.23
C ASP A 111 1.50 -49.86 -19.62
N VAL A 112 1.81 -48.67 -20.14
CA VAL A 112 1.38 -48.23 -21.47
C VAL A 112 2.51 -48.45 -22.46
N SER A 113 2.52 -49.58 -23.15
CA SER A 113 3.56 -49.94 -24.12
C SER A 113 3.49 -49.12 -25.43
N GLY A 114 4.55 -49.18 -26.23
CA GLY A 114 4.62 -48.60 -27.58
C GLY A 114 5.22 -47.19 -27.65
N ASP A 115 5.47 -46.72 -28.87
CA ASP A 115 6.11 -45.42 -29.10
C ASP A 115 5.22 -44.26 -28.64
N LYS A 116 5.85 -43.28 -27.97
CA LYS A 116 5.21 -42.07 -27.44
C LYS A 116 5.58 -40.86 -28.31
N PHE A 117 4.67 -39.89 -28.41
CA PHE A 117 4.95 -38.66 -29.16
C PHE A 117 6.09 -37.85 -28.52
N VAL A 118 6.09 -37.74 -27.19
CA VAL A 118 7.24 -37.32 -26.38
C VAL A 118 7.81 -38.55 -25.68
N SER A 119 9.11 -38.79 -25.82
CA SER A 119 9.76 -39.96 -25.22
C SER A 119 9.52 -40.03 -23.70
N ASP A 120 9.24 -41.24 -23.23
CA ASP A 120 9.21 -41.63 -21.82
C ASP A 120 10.48 -42.41 -21.42
N ASN A 121 11.50 -42.42 -22.28
CA ASN A 121 12.74 -43.16 -22.08
C ASN A 121 12.54 -44.69 -21.92
N GLY A 122 11.45 -45.25 -22.47
CA GLY A 122 11.12 -46.67 -22.37
C GLY A 122 10.44 -47.06 -21.06
N ALA A 123 9.94 -46.08 -20.29
CA ALA A 123 9.29 -46.33 -19.01
C ALA A 123 7.86 -46.89 -19.11
N ASN A 124 7.29 -46.98 -20.32
CA ASN A 124 5.93 -47.42 -20.60
C ASN A 124 4.88 -46.61 -19.84
N THR A 125 4.96 -45.28 -19.93
CA THR A 125 4.01 -44.38 -19.25
C THR A 125 3.21 -43.52 -20.23
N ALA A 126 2.01 -43.09 -19.81
CA ALA A 126 1.23 -42.07 -20.49
C ALA A 126 0.72 -41.02 -19.50
N ASP A 127 0.62 -39.76 -19.92
CA ASP A 127 0.18 -38.66 -19.07
C ASP A 127 -1.09 -37.98 -19.59
N PHE A 128 -1.99 -37.64 -18.68
CA PHE A 128 -3.11 -36.74 -18.94
C PHE A 128 -3.03 -35.51 -18.04
N LEU A 129 -3.34 -34.35 -18.61
CA LEU A 129 -3.43 -33.09 -17.86
C LEU A 129 -4.77 -32.44 -18.15
N LEU A 130 -5.53 -32.15 -17.09
CA LEU A 130 -6.85 -31.53 -17.17
C LEU A 130 -6.97 -30.37 -16.17
N GLN A 131 -7.91 -29.45 -16.40
CA GLN A 131 -8.17 -28.29 -15.54
C GLN A 131 -9.68 -28.05 -15.33
N ASN A 132 -10.07 -27.31 -14.29
CA ASN A 132 -11.47 -27.13 -13.85
C ASN A 132 -12.30 -26.14 -14.71
N VAL A 133 -11.84 -25.88 -15.94
CA VAL A 133 -12.56 -25.12 -16.96
C VAL A 133 -12.47 -25.83 -18.32
N PRO A 134 -13.52 -25.79 -19.15
CA PRO A 134 -13.57 -26.51 -20.43
C PRO A 134 -12.89 -25.78 -21.60
N PHE A 135 -12.31 -24.61 -21.34
CA PHE A 135 -11.69 -23.72 -22.33
C PHE A 135 -10.32 -23.21 -21.84
N PHE A 136 -9.56 -22.63 -22.76
CA PHE A 136 -8.38 -21.81 -22.48
C PHE A 136 -8.75 -20.32 -22.58
N PHE A 137 -7.93 -19.43 -22.02
CA PHE A 137 -8.21 -17.99 -22.03
C PHE A 137 -7.89 -17.31 -23.38
N VAL A 138 -7.15 -17.97 -24.26
CA VAL A 138 -6.81 -17.51 -25.62
C VAL A 138 -6.85 -18.67 -26.63
N ASP A 139 -6.93 -18.36 -27.93
CA ASP A 139 -7.18 -19.35 -28.98
C ASP A 139 -5.93 -20.15 -29.36
N THR A 140 -4.79 -19.47 -29.59
CA THR A 140 -3.56 -20.07 -30.15
C THR A 140 -2.33 -19.79 -29.30
N ALA A 141 -1.22 -20.52 -29.53
CA ALA A 141 0.06 -20.24 -28.88
C ALA A 141 0.60 -18.84 -29.20
N ARG A 142 0.30 -18.30 -30.38
CA ARG A 142 0.66 -16.92 -30.74
C ARG A 142 -0.08 -15.91 -29.87
N ASP A 143 -1.37 -16.12 -29.66
CA ASP A 143 -2.18 -15.29 -28.77
C ASP A 143 -1.69 -15.40 -27.32
N MET A 144 -1.38 -16.62 -26.87
CA MET A 144 -0.79 -16.85 -25.54
C MET A 144 0.55 -16.16 -25.38
N CYS A 145 1.42 -16.21 -26.40
CA CYS A 145 2.70 -15.52 -26.39
C CYS A 145 2.50 -14.00 -26.27
N ASN A 146 1.66 -13.42 -27.13
CA ASN A 146 1.40 -11.99 -27.12
C ASN A 146 0.77 -11.54 -25.80
N PHE A 147 -0.22 -12.27 -25.30
CA PHE A 147 -0.85 -11.99 -24.01
C PHE A 147 0.15 -12.09 -22.85
N THR A 148 0.94 -13.16 -22.78
CA THR A 148 1.92 -13.34 -21.70
C THR A 148 3.00 -12.26 -21.74
N LYS A 149 3.44 -11.88 -22.95
CA LYS A 149 4.38 -10.78 -23.15
C LYS A 149 3.78 -9.45 -22.73
N ALA A 150 2.54 -9.19 -23.12
CA ALA A 150 1.79 -8.00 -22.71
C ALA A 150 1.67 -7.90 -21.20
N ALA A 151 1.35 -9.01 -20.52
CA ALA A 151 1.24 -9.06 -19.07
C ALA A 151 2.59 -8.82 -18.37
N LEU A 152 3.67 -9.42 -18.86
CA LEU A 152 5.02 -9.22 -18.32
C LEU A 152 5.56 -7.79 -18.54
N GLU A 153 5.02 -7.08 -19.53
CA GLU A 153 5.43 -5.71 -19.87
C GLU A 153 4.41 -4.64 -19.45
N GLY A 154 3.28 -5.03 -18.85
CA GLY A 154 2.27 -4.14 -18.26
C GLY A 154 1.29 -3.49 -19.26
N TRP A 155 0.94 -4.15 -20.36
CA TRP A 155 0.01 -3.63 -21.38
C TRP A 155 -1.00 -4.67 -21.90
N ASP A 156 -1.29 -5.71 -21.11
CA ASP A 156 -2.24 -6.77 -21.44
C ASP A 156 -3.68 -6.31 -21.61
N ASP A 157 -4.18 -5.36 -20.80
CA ASP A 157 -5.51 -4.78 -20.99
C ASP A 157 -5.67 -4.14 -22.37
N ASP A 158 -4.67 -3.39 -22.82
CA ASP A 158 -4.66 -2.75 -24.14
C ASP A 158 -4.62 -3.80 -25.25
N TRP A 159 -3.82 -4.86 -25.06
CA TRP A 159 -3.77 -5.96 -26.00
C TRP A 159 -5.11 -6.72 -26.09
N ILE A 160 -5.73 -7.03 -24.94
CA ILE A 160 -7.04 -7.68 -24.85
C ILE A 160 -8.08 -6.84 -25.60
N GLN A 161 -8.20 -5.55 -25.29
CA GLN A 161 -9.21 -4.68 -25.90
C GLN A 161 -9.07 -4.62 -27.43
N GLN A 162 -7.83 -4.63 -27.94
CA GLN A 162 -7.55 -4.51 -29.37
C GLN A 162 -7.62 -5.83 -30.13
N HIS A 163 -7.19 -6.94 -29.53
CA HIS A 163 -6.93 -8.20 -30.24
C HIS A 163 -7.81 -9.37 -29.78
N ALA A 164 -8.23 -9.38 -28.51
CA ALA A 164 -8.96 -10.53 -27.94
C ALA A 164 -9.96 -10.11 -26.84
N PRO A 165 -10.97 -9.27 -27.15
CA PRO A 165 -11.84 -8.64 -26.15
C PRO A 165 -12.69 -9.64 -25.32
N GLY A 166 -12.83 -10.89 -25.79
CA GLY A 166 -13.49 -11.96 -25.03
C GLY A 166 -12.65 -12.53 -23.87
N THR A 167 -11.33 -12.27 -23.85
CA THR A 167 -10.39 -12.87 -22.88
C THR A 167 -10.71 -12.50 -21.44
N THR A 168 -11.09 -11.25 -21.15
CA THR A 168 -11.45 -10.80 -19.79
C THR A 168 -12.60 -11.64 -19.21
N ALA A 169 -13.63 -11.93 -20.00
CA ALA A 169 -14.75 -12.75 -19.54
C ALA A 169 -14.32 -14.19 -19.25
N LEU A 170 -13.40 -14.74 -20.04
CA LEU A 170 -12.84 -16.07 -19.83
C LEU A 170 -11.98 -16.12 -18.55
N LEU A 171 -11.13 -15.12 -18.33
CA LEU A 171 -10.31 -15.00 -17.10
C LEU A 171 -11.20 -14.90 -15.85
N ASN A 172 -12.23 -14.06 -15.87
CA ASN A 172 -13.21 -13.96 -14.78
C ASN A 172 -13.92 -15.31 -14.52
N ASN A 173 -14.24 -16.05 -15.59
CA ASN A 173 -14.86 -17.37 -15.46
C ASN A 173 -13.90 -18.46 -14.95
N MET A 174 -12.58 -18.22 -14.97
CA MET A 174 -11.57 -19.11 -14.38
C MET A 174 -11.44 -18.90 -12.87
N GLU A 175 -11.85 -17.75 -12.33
CA GLU A 175 -11.89 -17.45 -10.89
C GLU A 175 -13.08 -18.12 -10.19
N LYS A 176 -13.09 -19.46 -10.12
CA LYS A 176 -14.19 -20.24 -9.54
C LYS A 176 -13.99 -20.55 -8.07
N GLN A 177 -15.07 -20.43 -7.30
CA GLN A 177 -15.16 -21.00 -5.96
C GLN A 177 -15.21 -22.52 -6.06
N THR A 178 -14.24 -23.21 -5.47
CA THR A 178 -14.18 -24.68 -5.43
C THR A 178 -14.06 -25.13 -3.98
N HIS A 179 -14.98 -26.00 -3.54
CA HIS A 179 -15.00 -26.51 -2.17
C HIS A 179 -14.22 -27.82 -2.00
N SER A 180 -14.12 -28.62 -3.06
CA SER A 180 -13.37 -29.88 -3.07
C SER A 180 -12.90 -30.24 -4.48
N VAL A 181 -11.68 -30.75 -4.58
CA VAL A 181 -11.17 -31.32 -5.84
C VAL A 181 -11.90 -32.60 -6.27
N PHE A 182 -12.53 -33.31 -5.32
CA PHE A 182 -13.35 -34.51 -5.59
C PHE A 182 -14.81 -34.20 -5.91
N GLU A 183 -15.18 -32.94 -6.06
CA GLU A 183 -16.51 -32.51 -6.50
C GLU A 183 -16.46 -31.69 -7.78
N THR A 184 -15.26 -31.59 -8.38
CA THR A 184 -14.98 -30.68 -9.50
C THR A 184 -14.70 -31.44 -10.80
N PRO A 185 -15.48 -31.23 -11.87
CA PRO A 185 -15.17 -31.75 -13.21
C PRO A 185 -13.95 -31.05 -13.83
N LEU A 186 -13.19 -31.79 -14.64
CA LEU A 186 -11.93 -31.32 -15.24
C LEU A 186 -11.88 -31.68 -16.74
N TRP A 187 -11.27 -30.84 -17.56
CA TRP A 187 -11.18 -30.98 -19.02
C TRP A 187 -9.75 -30.87 -19.52
N SER A 188 -9.40 -31.61 -20.58
CA SER A 188 -8.09 -31.50 -21.24
C SER A 188 -7.87 -30.17 -21.95
N VAL A 189 -8.96 -29.45 -22.24
CA VAL A 189 -9.07 -28.17 -22.96
C VAL A 189 -8.67 -28.25 -24.44
N VAL A 190 -7.52 -28.86 -24.75
CA VAL A 190 -7.04 -29.13 -26.11
C VAL A 190 -7.48 -30.51 -26.61
N PRO A 191 -7.66 -30.69 -27.93
CA PRO A 191 -8.01 -31.97 -28.52
C PRO A 191 -6.79 -32.89 -28.74
N PHE A 192 -7.07 -34.19 -28.81
CA PHE A 192 -6.11 -35.27 -29.03
C PHE A 192 -6.57 -36.13 -30.20
N GLN A 193 -5.63 -36.73 -30.93
CA GLN A 193 -5.95 -37.75 -31.92
C GLN A 193 -6.59 -38.98 -31.26
N LEU A 194 -7.39 -39.69 -32.04
CA LEU A 194 -7.99 -40.97 -31.70
C LEU A 194 -7.85 -41.87 -32.93
N GLY A 195 -6.69 -42.52 -33.04
CA GLY A 195 -6.34 -43.29 -34.24
C GLY A 195 -5.87 -42.38 -35.37
N GLU A 196 -6.15 -42.76 -36.62
CA GLU A 196 -5.62 -42.05 -37.79
C GLU A 196 -6.47 -40.85 -38.21
N SER A 197 -7.79 -40.90 -37.99
CA SER A 197 -8.75 -39.97 -38.62
C SER A 197 -9.70 -39.25 -37.65
N HIS A 198 -9.65 -39.54 -36.34
CA HIS A 198 -10.58 -38.95 -35.37
C HIS A 198 -9.86 -38.14 -34.29
N TYR A 199 -10.62 -37.28 -33.62
CA TYR A 199 -10.12 -36.37 -32.60
C TYR A 199 -11.11 -36.32 -31.43
N GLY A 200 -10.63 -36.08 -30.22
CA GLY A 200 -11.49 -35.89 -29.06
C GLY A 200 -10.85 -35.08 -27.96
N LYS A 201 -11.68 -34.55 -27.05
CA LYS A 201 -11.23 -33.97 -25.78
C LYS A 201 -11.47 -34.97 -24.65
N TYR A 202 -10.68 -34.88 -23.59
CA TYR A 202 -10.88 -35.71 -22.39
C TYR A 202 -11.59 -34.93 -21.31
N ILE A 203 -12.52 -35.60 -20.62
CA ILE A 203 -13.26 -35.05 -19.49
C ILE A 203 -13.15 -36.02 -18.33
N LEU A 204 -12.81 -35.50 -17.16
CA LEU A 204 -12.82 -36.24 -15.91
C LEU A 204 -13.98 -35.73 -15.06
N ARG A 205 -14.86 -36.64 -14.63
CA ARG A 205 -15.98 -36.31 -13.75
C ARG A 205 -15.80 -37.01 -12.41
N PRO A 206 -16.05 -36.34 -11.29
CA PRO A 206 -16.01 -37.00 -10.01
C PRO A 206 -17.10 -38.07 -9.90
N GLY A 207 -16.74 -39.20 -9.30
CA GLY A 207 -17.66 -40.28 -8.97
C GLY A 207 -17.98 -40.31 -7.48
N VAL A 208 -17.75 -41.45 -6.84
CA VAL A 208 -17.97 -41.61 -5.40
C VAL A 208 -16.76 -41.05 -4.65
N SER A 209 -16.99 -40.34 -3.55
CA SER A 209 -15.95 -39.95 -2.60
C SER A 209 -16.47 -40.13 -1.18
N THR A 210 -15.60 -40.53 -0.25
CA THR A 210 -15.98 -40.65 1.16
C THR A 210 -15.93 -39.28 1.80
N PHE A 211 -17.06 -38.83 2.35
CA PHE A 211 -17.11 -37.55 3.06
C PHE A 211 -16.19 -37.58 4.29
N ALA A 212 -15.40 -36.53 4.44
CA ALA A 212 -14.65 -36.22 5.66
C ALA A 212 -15.28 -35.00 6.33
N ALA A 213 -14.92 -34.71 7.59
CA ALA A 213 -15.39 -33.50 8.26
C ALA A 213 -15.10 -32.25 7.40
N GLU A 214 -15.99 -31.26 7.44
CA GLU A 214 -15.76 -29.99 6.73
C GLU A 214 -14.45 -29.36 7.19
N VAL A 215 -13.65 -28.95 6.21
CA VAL A 215 -12.41 -28.23 6.44
C VAL A 215 -12.72 -26.74 6.55
N ASP A 216 -12.02 -26.05 7.45
CA ASP A 216 -12.12 -24.60 7.54
C ASP A 216 -11.70 -23.97 6.21
N SER A 217 -12.67 -23.39 5.49
CA SER A 217 -12.43 -22.73 4.22
C SER A 217 -11.62 -21.43 4.31
N ASN A 218 -11.30 -20.95 5.52
CA ASN A 218 -10.34 -19.87 5.75
C ASN A 218 -8.90 -20.38 5.82
N ASP A 219 -8.68 -21.69 5.89
CA ASP A 219 -7.34 -22.25 5.79
C ASP A 219 -6.79 -22.03 4.37
N PRO A 220 -5.59 -21.44 4.19
CA PRO A 220 -5.08 -21.17 2.86
C PRO A 220 -4.82 -22.44 2.02
N ASP A 221 -4.73 -23.63 2.63
CA ASP A 221 -4.54 -24.93 1.98
C ASP A 221 -5.76 -25.87 2.17
N PHE A 222 -6.97 -25.30 2.29
CA PHE A 222 -8.18 -26.08 2.59
C PHE A 222 -8.46 -27.18 1.56
N LEU A 223 -8.12 -27.00 0.27
CA LEU A 223 -8.34 -28.03 -0.75
C LEU A 223 -7.40 -29.23 -0.56
N GLY A 224 -6.15 -28.99 -0.13
CA GLY A 224 -5.20 -30.04 0.21
C GLY A 224 -5.64 -30.83 1.44
N LYS A 225 -6.11 -30.11 2.48
CA LYS A 225 -6.65 -30.72 3.70
C LYS A 225 -7.94 -31.51 3.47
N ASP A 226 -8.85 -31.02 2.63
CA ASP A 226 -10.08 -31.75 2.25
C ASP A 226 -9.73 -33.03 1.50
N LEU A 227 -8.83 -32.93 0.51
CA LEU A 227 -8.35 -34.09 -0.25
C LEU A 227 -7.72 -35.14 0.69
N ALA A 228 -6.86 -34.72 1.62
CA ALA A 228 -6.23 -35.61 2.59
C ALA A 228 -7.25 -36.25 3.54
N GLY A 229 -8.21 -35.47 4.06
CA GLY A 229 -9.28 -35.96 4.93
C GLY A 229 -10.12 -37.02 4.24
N ARG A 230 -10.53 -36.79 2.98
CA ARG A 230 -11.35 -37.73 2.20
C ARG A 230 -10.58 -39.02 1.88
N MET A 231 -9.30 -38.91 1.48
CA MET A 231 -8.46 -40.10 1.20
C MET A 231 -8.15 -40.93 2.44
N ALA A 232 -8.03 -40.29 3.61
CA ALA A 232 -7.90 -40.99 4.88
C ALA A 232 -9.22 -41.68 5.31
N ALA A 233 -10.36 -41.08 4.99
CA ALA A 233 -11.69 -41.59 5.35
C ALA A 233 -12.12 -42.81 4.52
N GLY A 234 -11.76 -42.86 3.23
CA GLY A 234 -12.14 -43.99 2.39
C GLY A 234 -11.75 -43.84 0.93
N ARG A 235 -12.37 -44.66 0.07
CA ARG A 235 -12.09 -44.67 -1.37
C ARG A 235 -12.73 -43.48 -2.10
N ALA A 236 -12.15 -43.11 -3.24
CA ALA A 236 -12.74 -42.20 -4.22
C ALA A 236 -12.67 -42.78 -5.64
N THR A 237 -13.56 -42.33 -6.54
CA THR A 237 -13.53 -42.72 -7.96
C THR A 237 -13.67 -41.50 -8.86
N LEU A 238 -13.03 -41.56 -10.03
CA LEU A 238 -13.15 -40.54 -11.08
C LEU A 238 -13.49 -41.23 -12.41
N ASP A 239 -14.50 -40.74 -13.10
CA ASP A 239 -14.92 -41.30 -14.39
C ASP A 239 -14.29 -40.52 -15.54
N PHE A 240 -13.63 -41.24 -16.44
CA PHE A 240 -12.89 -40.68 -17.56
C PHE A 240 -13.70 -40.84 -18.86
N TYR A 241 -13.96 -39.73 -19.52
CA TYR A 241 -14.77 -39.64 -20.73
C TYR A 241 -13.95 -39.14 -21.91
N VAL A 242 -14.30 -39.64 -23.09
CA VAL A 242 -13.85 -39.09 -24.37
C VAL A 242 -15.01 -38.35 -25.02
N GLN A 243 -14.81 -37.08 -25.30
CA GLN A 243 -15.70 -36.23 -26.07
C GLN A 243 -15.26 -36.28 -27.54
N LEU A 244 -15.89 -37.15 -28.32
CA LEU A 244 -15.50 -37.38 -29.72
C LEU A 244 -15.93 -36.19 -30.61
N ARG A 245 -15.01 -35.69 -31.43
CA ARG A 245 -15.30 -34.65 -32.44
C ARG A 245 -16.29 -35.22 -33.48
N PRO A 246 -17.39 -34.53 -33.79
CA PRO A 246 -18.34 -34.99 -34.80
C PRO A 246 -17.68 -35.06 -36.19
N ASP A 247 -18.15 -35.99 -37.02
CA ASP A 247 -17.67 -36.12 -38.40
C ASP A 247 -18.19 -34.94 -39.24
N ALA A 248 -17.31 -34.38 -40.09
CA ALA A 248 -17.68 -33.32 -41.02
C ALA A 248 -18.75 -33.78 -42.02
N ALA A 249 -18.82 -35.09 -42.31
CA ALA A 249 -19.88 -35.67 -43.13
C ALA A 249 -21.28 -35.55 -42.48
N ASP A 250 -21.37 -35.52 -41.15
CA ASP A 250 -22.65 -35.52 -40.42
C ASP A 250 -23.20 -34.11 -40.16
N VAL A 251 -22.32 -33.14 -39.88
CA VAL A 251 -22.73 -31.79 -39.45
C VAL A 251 -22.17 -30.66 -40.33
N GLY A 252 -21.36 -30.98 -41.34
CA GLY A 252 -20.76 -30.03 -42.29
C GLY A 252 -19.44 -29.44 -41.81
N GLU A 253 -18.45 -29.37 -42.71
CA GLU A 253 -17.07 -28.95 -42.43
C GLU A 253 -16.98 -27.57 -41.74
N ALA A 254 -17.69 -26.57 -42.26
CA ALA A 254 -17.71 -25.23 -41.67
C ALA A 254 -18.27 -25.21 -40.23
N TYR A 255 -19.24 -26.08 -39.92
CA TYR A 255 -19.81 -26.19 -38.59
C TYR A 255 -18.81 -26.83 -37.62
N VAL A 256 -18.15 -27.93 -38.04
CA VAL A 256 -17.13 -28.60 -37.22
C VAL A 256 -15.94 -27.68 -36.96
N ASP A 257 -15.46 -26.93 -37.95
CA ASP A 257 -14.32 -26.03 -37.75
C ASP A 257 -14.64 -24.84 -36.86
N THR A 258 -15.90 -24.39 -36.84
CA THR A 258 -16.32 -23.29 -35.98
C THR A 258 -16.58 -23.73 -34.54
N HIS A 259 -17.25 -24.88 -34.34
CA HIS A 259 -17.75 -25.31 -33.02
C HIS A 259 -16.90 -26.39 -32.36
N PHE A 260 -16.12 -27.13 -33.15
CA PHE A 260 -15.20 -28.18 -32.69
C PHE A 260 -13.80 -27.99 -33.31
N PRO A 261 -13.19 -26.79 -33.20
CA PRO A 261 -11.89 -26.50 -33.80
C PRO A 261 -10.78 -27.33 -33.18
N LEU A 262 -9.75 -27.64 -33.99
CA LEU A 262 -8.54 -28.32 -33.53
C LEU A 262 -7.48 -27.35 -32.96
N ASP A 263 -7.51 -26.06 -33.34
CA ASP A 263 -6.54 -25.05 -32.90
C ASP A 263 -7.21 -23.71 -32.54
N ARG A 264 -8.27 -23.76 -31.70
CA ARG A 264 -8.89 -22.60 -31.06
C ARG A 264 -9.37 -22.97 -29.66
N ALA A 265 -8.52 -22.77 -28.67
CA ALA A 265 -8.71 -23.34 -27.35
C ALA A 265 -9.76 -22.61 -26.49
N THR A 266 -10.25 -21.42 -26.88
CA THR A 266 -11.36 -20.74 -26.18
C THR A 266 -12.72 -21.42 -26.42
N VAL A 267 -12.84 -22.22 -27.49
CA VAL A 267 -14.11 -22.83 -27.89
C VAL A 267 -14.42 -24.06 -27.02
N THR A 268 -15.50 -23.94 -26.25
CA THR A 268 -16.10 -25.06 -25.50
C THR A 268 -16.91 -25.94 -26.46
N TRP A 269 -16.61 -27.23 -26.49
CA TRP A 269 -17.31 -28.19 -27.34
C TRP A 269 -18.67 -28.57 -26.73
N ASP A 270 -19.76 -28.37 -27.47
CA ASP A 270 -21.12 -28.66 -27.00
C ASP A 270 -21.29 -30.16 -26.73
N GLU A 271 -21.51 -30.52 -25.47
CA GLU A 271 -21.70 -31.91 -25.02
C GLU A 271 -22.99 -32.55 -25.54
N ARG A 272 -23.93 -31.78 -26.11
CA ARG A 272 -25.14 -32.35 -26.76
C ARG A 272 -24.85 -32.91 -28.14
N VAL A 273 -23.81 -32.40 -28.80
CA VAL A 273 -23.39 -32.84 -30.14
C VAL A 273 -22.21 -33.79 -30.02
N ALA A 274 -21.13 -33.35 -29.39
CA ALA A 274 -19.99 -34.18 -29.04
C ALA A 274 -20.26 -34.82 -27.68
N VAL A 275 -21.08 -35.87 -27.66
CA VAL A 275 -21.53 -36.52 -26.42
C VAL A 275 -20.35 -37.19 -25.70
N PRO A 276 -20.06 -36.85 -24.43
CA PRO A 276 -18.99 -37.51 -23.67
C PRO A 276 -19.31 -38.99 -23.42
N ILE A 277 -18.43 -39.88 -23.87
CA ILE A 277 -18.56 -41.33 -23.71
C ILE A 277 -17.59 -41.79 -22.63
N LYS A 278 -18.08 -42.47 -21.60
CA LYS A 278 -17.24 -43.03 -20.53
C LYS A 278 -16.37 -44.15 -21.11
N VAL A 279 -15.05 -44.03 -20.96
CA VAL A 279 -14.08 -45.01 -21.47
C VAL A 279 -13.25 -45.68 -20.39
N ALA A 280 -13.13 -45.06 -19.21
CA ALA A 280 -12.40 -45.63 -18.09
C ALA A 280 -12.94 -45.12 -16.75
N THR A 281 -12.59 -45.83 -15.67
CA THR A 281 -12.78 -45.37 -14.29
C THR A 281 -11.45 -45.44 -13.56
N ILE A 282 -11.14 -44.39 -12.81
CA ILE A 282 -10.04 -44.34 -11.86
C ILE A 282 -10.60 -44.70 -10.49
N GLU A 283 -9.99 -45.67 -9.83
CA GLU A 283 -10.26 -46.02 -8.44
C GLU A 283 -9.08 -45.61 -7.56
N LEU A 284 -9.36 -44.82 -6.54
CA LEU A 284 -8.39 -44.31 -5.57
C LEU A 284 -8.69 -44.99 -4.22
N PRO A 285 -7.90 -45.99 -3.79
CA PRO A 285 -8.12 -46.67 -2.51
C PRO A 285 -7.81 -45.73 -1.34
N GLN A 286 -8.38 -46.03 -0.17
CA GLN A 286 -8.06 -45.34 1.08
C GLN A 286 -6.54 -45.33 1.31
N GLN A 287 -5.97 -44.16 1.55
CA GLN A 287 -4.53 -43.99 1.72
C GLN A 287 -4.21 -42.69 2.46
N ASP A 288 -3.06 -42.67 3.14
CA ASP A 288 -2.50 -41.46 3.70
C ASP A 288 -1.64 -40.74 2.64
N ILE A 289 -2.06 -39.56 2.25
CA ILE A 289 -1.37 -38.71 1.27
C ILE A 289 -0.57 -37.57 1.92
N THR A 290 -0.56 -37.46 3.25
CA THR A 290 0.08 -36.35 3.98
C THR A 290 1.57 -36.56 4.20
N ALA A 291 2.07 -37.77 3.92
CA ALA A 291 3.48 -38.09 4.06
C ALA A 291 4.35 -37.22 3.12
N ALA A 292 5.38 -36.58 3.67
CA ALA A 292 6.22 -35.62 2.95
C ALA A 292 6.94 -36.24 1.74
N ASP A 293 7.28 -37.53 1.80
CA ASP A 293 7.88 -38.28 0.69
C ASP A 293 6.94 -38.40 -0.51
N ARG A 294 5.62 -38.51 -0.31
CA ARG A 294 4.63 -38.52 -1.39
C ARG A 294 4.57 -37.19 -2.12
N THR A 295 4.58 -36.07 -1.38
CA THR A 295 4.62 -34.73 -1.99
C THR A 295 5.92 -34.53 -2.77
N ILE A 296 7.06 -34.92 -2.19
CA ILE A 296 8.36 -34.89 -2.88
C ILE A 296 8.33 -35.72 -4.17
N TYR A 297 7.77 -36.93 -4.12
CA TYR A 297 7.68 -37.81 -5.26
C TYR A 297 6.80 -37.22 -6.36
N GLY A 298 5.60 -36.74 -6.03
CA GLY A 298 4.73 -36.09 -7.00
C GLY A 298 5.27 -34.77 -7.55
N ASP A 299 6.09 -34.06 -6.77
CA ASP A 299 6.85 -32.92 -7.26
C ASP A 299 8.04 -33.32 -8.11
N TRP A 300 8.61 -34.51 -7.98
CA TRP A 300 9.55 -35.03 -8.97
C TRP A 300 8.87 -35.37 -10.31
N LEU A 301 7.68 -36.00 -10.27
CA LEU A 301 6.98 -36.45 -11.47
C LEU A 301 6.87 -35.33 -12.54
N SER A 302 7.21 -35.68 -13.78
CA SER A 302 6.95 -34.86 -14.96
C SER A 302 5.67 -35.31 -15.62
N PHE A 303 4.81 -34.35 -15.93
CA PHE A 303 3.57 -34.55 -16.66
C PHE A 303 3.69 -33.79 -17.98
N ASN A 304 3.59 -34.48 -19.11
CA ASN A 304 3.68 -33.87 -20.42
C ASN A 304 2.53 -34.39 -21.29
N ILE A 305 1.68 -33.49 -21.84
CA ILE A 305 0.53 -33.89 -22.66
C ILE A 305 0.91 -34.66 -23.92
N GLY A 306 2.17 -34.55 -24.38
CA GLY A 306 2.70 -35.32 -25.50
C GLY A 306 3.18 -36.72 -25.12
N ARG A 307 3.24 -37.07 -23.83
CA ARG A 307 3.60 -38.41 -23.38
C ARG A 307 2.38 -39.32 -23.45
N VAL A 308 2.00 -39.66 -24.67
CA VAL A 308 0.87 -40.51 -24.99
C VAL A 308 1.25 -41.34 -26.22
N PRO A 309 0.61 -42.50 -26.47
CA PRO A 309 0.82 -43.23 -27.72
C PRO A 309 0.61 -42.33 -28.94
N LEU A 310 1.31 -42.60 -30.05
CA LEU A 310 1.23 -41.77 -31.26
C LEU A 310 -0.22 -41.57 -31.76
N ALA A 311 -1.05 -42.61 -31.65
CA ALA A 311 -2.48 -42.57 -32.00
C ALA A 311 -3.34 -41.67 -31.08
N ASN A 312 -2.76 -41.15 -29.99
CA ASN A 312 -3.38 -40.18 -29.09
C ASN A 312 -2.61 -38.85 -29.04
N LYS A 313 -1.74 -38.52 -30.00
CA LYS A 313 -0.97 -37.26 -29.91
C LYS A 313 -1.90 -36.04 -29.78
N PRO A 314 -1.58 -35.07 -28.91
CA PRO A 314 -2.34 -33.84 -28.80
C PRO A 314 -2.20 -32.98 -30.08
N VAL A 315 -3.17 -32.11 -30.32
CA VAL A 315 -3.27 -31.32 -31.56
C VAL A 315 -3.56 -29.86 -31.22
N GLY A 316 -3.00 -28.95 -32.02
CA GLY A 316 -3.15 -27.50 -31.88
C GLY A 316 -1.89 -26.84 -31.30
N SER A 317 -1.71 -25.56 -31.63
CA SER A 317 -0.54 -24.75 -31.28
C SER A 317 -0.34 -24.62 -29.77
N ILE A 318 -1.42 -24.47 -28.98
CA ILE A 318 -1.36 -24.45 -27.51
C ILE A 318 -0.81 -25.78 -26.96
N ALA A 319 -1.17 -26.91 -27.59
CA ALA A 319 -0.64 -28.19 -27.17
C ALA A 319 0.87 -28.28 -27.45
N GLU A 320 1.32 -27.87 -28.62
CA GLU A 320 2.75 -27.85 -28.98
C GLU A 320 3.56 -26.97 -28.02
N ALA A 321 3.05 -25.79 -27.67
CA ALA A 321 3.66 -24.91 -26.68
C ALA A 321 3.77 -25.57 -25.29
N ARG A 322 2.69 -26.20 -24.80
CA ARG A 322 2.68 -26.91 -23.51
C ARG A 322 3.69 -28.06 -23.48
N ILE A 323 3.82 -28.82 -24.58
CA ILE A 323 4.80 -29.91 -24.68
C ILE A 323 6.22 -29.39 -24.47
N SER A 324 6.58 -28.31 -25.15
CA SER A 324 7.92 -27.70 -25.07
C SER A 324 8.20 -27.11 -23.68
N VAL A 325 7.27 -26.30 -23.15
CA VAL A 325 7.41 -25.62 -21.85
C VAL A 325 7.49 -26.65 -20.72
N TYR A 326 6.62 -27.66 -20.71
CA TYR A 326 6.61 -28.67 -19.65
C TYR A 326 7.85 -29.55 -19.69
N GLN A 327 8.36 -29.92 -20.88
CA GLN A 327 9.61 -30.67 -21.00
C GLN A 327 10.81 -29.85 -20.51
N THR A 328 10.89 -28.57 -20.89
CA THR A 328 11.96 -27.66 -20.47
C THR A 328 11.98 -27.48 -18.96
N SER A 329 10.81 -27.24 -18.36
CA SER A 329 10.65 -27.13 -16.91
C SER A 329 11.02 -28.43 -16.20
N ALA A 330 10.59 -29.59 -16.71
CA ALA A 330 10.94 -30.89 -16.13
C ALA A 330 12.46 -31.12 -16.13
N ASN A 331 13.13 -30.84 -17.25
CA ASN A 331 14.58 -30.95 -17.36
C ASN A 331 15.31 -30.02 -16.39
N TYR A 332 14.85 -28.77 -16.27
CA TYR A 332 15.41 -27.80 -15.34
C TYR A 332 15.29 -28.25 -13.88
N ARG A 333 14.11 -28.72 -13.47
CA ARG A 333 13.87 -29.23 -12.11
C ARG A 333 14.72 -30.46 -11.83
N ARG A 334 14.79 -31.40 -12.77
CA ARG A 334 15.63 -32.60 -12.63
C ARG A 334 17.10 -32.24 -12.42
N ALA A 335 17.62 -31.31 -13.23
CA ALA A 335 18.99 -30.85 -13.10
C ALA A 335 19.25 -30.07 -11.79
N LYS A 336 18.34 -29.18 -11.38
CA LYS A 336 18.53 -28.33 -10.19
C LYS A 336 18.18 -29.00 -8.87
N ASN A 337 17.40 -30.08 -8.87
CA ASN A 337 17.04 -30.83 -7.67
C ASN A 337 17.81 -32.15 -7.55
N ASP A 338 18.78 -32.42 -8.42
CA ASP A 338 19.53 -33.68 -8.51
C ASP A 338 18.61 -34.92 -8.59
N GLN A 339 17.61 -34.86 -9.47
CA GLN A 339 16.62 -35.91 -9.63
C GLN A 339 16.90 -36.77 -10.87
N PRO A 340 16.43 -38.03 -10.91
CA PRO A 340 16.58 -38.90 -12.08
C PRO A 340 16.06 -38.24 -13.36
N VAL A 341 16.83 -38.39 -14.44
CA VAL A 341 16.53 -37.81 -15.76
C VAL A 341 15.54 -38.62 -16.59
N THR A 342 15.21 -39.84 -16.14
CA THR A 342 14.25 -40.75 -16.78
C THR A 342 12.89 -40.73 -16.06
N GLU A 343 11.84 -41.14 -16.76
CA GLU A 343 10.52 -41.37 -16.15
C GLU A 343 10.52 -42.62 -15.23
N PRO A 344 9.60 -42.69 -14.25
CA PRO A 344 9.44 -43.87 -13.41
C PRO A 344 8.89 -45.06 -14.21
N THR A 345 9.45 -46.26 -13.99
CA THR A 345 8.98 -47.51 -14.61
C THR A 345 7.86 -48.18 -13.81
N ALA A 346 7.70 -47.82 -12.54
CA ALA A 346 6.67 -48.35 -11.65
C ALA A 346 6.21 -47.28 -10.65
N PRO A 347 4.99 -47.40 -10.10
CA PRO A 347 4.53 -46.54 -9.02
C PRO A 347 5.51 -46.54 -7.82
N GLY A 348 5.95 -45.36 -7.39
CA GLY A 348 6.77 -45.18 -6.19
C GLY A 348 8.26 -45.43 -6.39
N GLU A 349 8.68 -45.79 -7.62
CA GLU A 349 10.07 -46.09 -7.95
C GLU A 349 10.67 -45.10 -8.98
N PRO A 350 11.91 -44.62 -8.76
CA PRO A 350 12.75 -44.84 -7.60
C PRO A 350 12.24 -44.06 -6.38
N VAL A 351 12.53 -44.58 -5.19
CA VAL A 351 12.23 -43.87 -3.93
C VAL A 351 13.15 -42.65 -3.84
N ILE A 352 12.58 -41.45 -3.99
CA ILE A 352 13.29 -40.18 -3.82
C ILE A 352 13.33 -39.86 -2.32
N ARG A 353 14.51 -39.96 -1.68
CA ARG A 353 14.71 -39.53 -0.29
C ARG A 353 15.50 -38.22 -0.30
N ASN A 354 14.90 -37.13 0.21
CA ASN A 354 15.51 -35.80 0.34
C ASN A 354 16.23 -35.31 -0.93
N PRO A 355 15.56 -34.60 -1.87
CA PRO A 355 16.29 -33.77 -2.80
C PRO A 355 17.08 -32.73 -1.98
N VAL A 356 18.37 -33.01 -1.76
CA VAL A 356 19.27 -32.08 -1.07
C VAL A 356 19.35 -30.85 -1.96
N CYS A 357 19.02 -29.69 -1.40
CA CYS A 357 19.22 -28.41 -2.08
C CYS A 357 20.69 -28.32 -2.51
N PRO A 358 21.04 -28.34 -3.81
CA PRO A 358 22.45 -28.40 -4.22
C PRO A 358 23.18 -27.06 -4.07
N PHE A 359 22.47 -26.00 -3.66
CA PHE A 359 23.03 -24.69 -3.35
C PHE A 359 22.76 -24.39 -1.86
N PRO A 360 23.70 -23.73 -1.15
CA PRO A 360 23.49 -23.39 0.25
C PRO A 360 22.22 -22.56 0.37
N HIS A 361 21.32 -22.95 1.28
CA HIS A 361 20.16 -22.16 1.64
C HIS A 361 20.64 -20.73 1.89
N GLN A 362 20.24 -19.77 1.06
CA GLN A 362 20.14 -18.42 1.56
C GLN A 362 19.14 -18.53 2.71
N LYS A 363 19.63 -18.35 3.94
CA LYS A 363 18.71 -18.17 5.07
C LYS A 363 17.71 -17.11 4.64
N PRO A 364 16.40 -17.33 4.85
CA PRO A 364 15.41 -16.31 4.57
C PRO A 364 15.92 -14.97 5.09
N THR A 365 16.18 -14.03 4.17
CA THR A 365 16.66 -12.69 4.52
C THR A 365 15.43 -11.90 4.94
N GLY A 366 14.99 -12.08 6.17
CA GLY A 366 13.80 -11.39 6.68
C GLY A 366 13.29 -11.94 8.00
N GLU A 367 12.44 -11.15 8.67
CA GLU A 367 11.70 -11.61 9.84
C GLU A 367 10.87 -12.85 9.50
N GLN A 368 10.80 -13.80 10.43
CA GLN A 368 10.04 -15.04 10.26
C GLN A 368 8.84 -15.05 11.21
N PRO A 369 7.70 -15.64 10.80
CA PRO A 369 6.55 -15.73 11.67
C PRO A 369 6.85 -16.49 12.96
N LYS A 370 6.34 -15.99 14.08
CA LYS A 370 6.45 -16.61 15.39
C LYS A 370 5.08 -17.13 15.83
N ALA A 371 4.95 -18.44 15.96
CA ALA A 371 3.78 -19.07 16.56
C ALA A 371 3.65 -18.69 18.05
N LEU A 372 2.41 -18.54 18.52
CA LEU A 372 2.15 -18.26 19.93
C LEU A 372 2.37 -19.52 20.77
N THR A 373 2.83 -19.36 22.01
CA THR A 373 2.89 -20.47 22.97
C THR A 373 1.50 -20.82 23.50
N ASP A 374 1.29 -22.05 23.97
CA ASP A 374 0.02 -22.46 24.56
C ASP A 374 -0.40 -21.58 25.75
N GLU A 375 0.56 -21.04 26.51
CA GLU A 375 0.29 -20.10 27.59
C GLU A 375 -0.25 -18.77 27.06
N GLN A 376 0.38 -18.22 26.01
CA GLN A 376 -0.09 -16.98 25.38
C GLN A 376 -1.49 -17.18 24.80
N ILE A 377 -1.74 -18.28 24.10
CA ILE A 377 -3.06 -18.62 23.54
C ILE A 377 -4.13 -18.63 24.64
N ARG A 378 -3.85 -19.26 25.80
CA ARG A 378 -4.80 -19.30 26.93
C ARG A 378 -5.04 -17.94 27.58
N ARG A 379 -4.06 -17.04 27.55
CA ARG A 379 -4.14 -15.71 28.17
C ARG A 379 -4.88 -14.71 27.31
N ILE A 380 -4.80 -14.82 25.98
CA ILE A 380 -5.43 -13.87 25.07
C ILE A 380 -6.95 -13.98 25.14
N THR A 381 -7.60 -12.88 25.49
CA THR A 381 -9.06 -12.75 25.58
C THR A 381 -9.65 -11.84 24.52
N HIS A 382 -8.85 -10.95 23.95
CA HIS A 382 -9.24 -10.06 22.86
C HIS A 382 -8.00 -9.59 22.09
N VAL A 383 -8.22 -9.10 20.87
CA VAL A 383 -7.14 -8.63 19.98
C VAL A 383 -7.47 -7.25 19.42
N ARG A 384 -6.43 -6.43 19.17
CA ARG A 384 -6.60 -5.08 18.62
C ARG A 384 -5.56 -4.77 17.54
N ILE A 385 -5.96 -3.96 16.56
CA ILE A 385 -5.09 -3.53 15.45
C ILE A 385 -4.32 -2.26 15.86
N HIS A 386 -3.02 -2.18 15.59
CA HIS A 386 -2.19 -0.99 15.83
C HIS A 386 -1.33 -0.65 14.60
N PRO A 387 -1.17 0.63 14.23
CA PRO A 387 -1.74 1.80 14.87
C PRO A 387 -3.28 1.88 14.72
N GLY A 388 -3.96 2.51 15.67
CA GLY A 388 -5.40 2.75 15.62
C GLY A 388 -5.82 3.70 14.48
N ILE A 389 -4.91 4.62 14.09
CA ILE A 389 -5.02 5.46 12.91
C ILE A 389 -3.66 5.40 12.18
N GLY A 390 -3.57 4.66 11.09
CA GLY A 390 -2.37 4.59 10.26
C GLY A 390 -2.31 5.72 9.22
N VAL A 391 -1.09 6.18 8.92
CA VAL A 391 -0.85 7.27 7.96
C VAL A 391 0.02 6.78 6.82
N ALA A 392 -0.58 6.74 5.64
CA ALA A 392 0.10 6.51 4.37
C ALA A 392 0.31 7.86 3.65
N ARG A 393 1.35 8.00 2.83
CA ARG A 393 1.60 9.22 2.05
C ARG A 393 1.86 8.93 0.59
N VAL A 394 1.18 9.66 -0.27
CA VAL A 394 1.31 9.51 -1.72
C VAL A 394 2.72 9.83 -2.19
N GLY A 395 3.11 9.22 -3.29
CA GLY A 395 4.40 9.37 -3.96
C GLY A 395 4.25 8.81 -5.37
N ASN A 396 4.99 9.36 -6.34
CA ASN A 396 4.85 8.97 -7.75
C ASN A 396 5.74 7.79 -8.17
N SER A 397 6.44 7.14 -7.24
CA SER A 397 7.16 5.88 -7.53
C SER A 397 6.16 4.74 -7.76
N ALA A 398 6.33 4.01 -8.86
CA ALA A 398 5.49 2.89 -9.22
C ALA A 398 5.62 1.72 -8.24
N SER A 399 6.86 1.34 -7.91
CA SER A 399 7.17 0.14 -7.12
C SER A 399 7.68 0.42 -5.71
N ASP A 400 8.43 1.51 -5.53
CA ASP A 400 9.23 1.68 -4.32
C ASP A 400 8.46 2.43 -3.23
N TYR A 401 8.63 1.96 -2.00
CA TYR A 401 8.00 2.52 -0.82
C TYR A 401 8.88 2.33 0.43
N TYR A 402 8.52 3.01 1.51
CA TYR A 402 9.07 2.79 2.85
C TYR A 402 7.94 2.75 3.88
N ILE A 403 8.21 2.16 5.04
CA ILE A 403 7.23 2.12 6.15
C ILE A 403 7.29 3.45 6.91
N GLY A 404 6.12 4.02 7.21
CA GLY A 404 6.03 5.22 8.05
C GLY A 404 6.58 5.02 9.47
N PRO A 405 6.77 6.10 10.24
CA PRO A 405 7.33 6.01 11.59
C PRO A 405 6.50 5.13 12.54
N GLU A 406 7.16 4.17 13.18
CA GLU A 406 6.57 3.29 14.21
C GLU A 406 7.02 3.65 15.65
N VAL A 407 7.88 4.67 15.80
CA VAL A 407 8.39 5.19 17.08
C VAL A 407 8.49 6.71 17.06
N PHE A 408 8.71 7.35 18.23
CA PHE A 408 8.73 8.81 18.36
C PHE A 408 9.98 9.50 17.82
N ARG A 409 11.12 8.79 17.78
CA ARG A 409 12.41 9.28 17.27
C ARG A 409 13.07 8.18 16.41
N PRO A 410 12.52 7.89 15.21
CA PRO A 410 13.11 6.91 14.31
C PRO A 410 14.50 7.37 13.86
N ALA A 411 15.26 6.47 13.23
CA ALA A 411 16.52 6.85 12.59
C ALA A 411 16.26 7.96 11.54
N PRO A 412 17.13 9.00 11.47
CA PRO A 412 16.98 10.06 10.48
C PRO A 412 16.95 9.54 9.05
N THR A 413 16.12 10.16 8.22
CA THR A 413 15.97 9.84 6.81
C THR A 413 17.26 10.13 6.06
N ALA A 414 17.95 9.07 5.63
CA ALA A 414 19.23 9.20 4.93
C ALA A 414 19.08 9.98 3.62
N PHE A 415 20.05 10.83 3.30
CA PHE A 415 20.07 11.58 2.05
C PHE A 415 20.07 10.64 0.82
N GLY A 416 19.16 10.90 -0.12
CA GLY A 416 18.90 10.09 -1.31
C GLY A 416 17.93 8.93 -1.12
N SER A 417 17.33 8.76 0.06
CA SER A 417 16.52 7.56 0.36
C SER A 417 15.03 7.70 0.03
N THR A 418 14.48 8.92 0.01
CA THR A 418 13.04 9.16 -0.20
C THR A 418 12.62 9.06 -1.66
N ARG A 419 13.59 8.91 -2.58
CA ARG A 419 13.37 8.77 -4.02
C ARG A 419 13.84 7.41 -4.53
N ASP A 420 13.20 6.91 -5.58
CA ASP A 420 13.68 5.74 -6.32
C ASP A 420 14.83 6.11 -7.28
N ALA A 421 15.35 5.11 -7.98
CA ALA A 421 16.46 5.30 -8.92
C ALA A 421 16.11 6.22 -10.11
N GLY A 422 14.82 6.32 -10.47
CA GLY A 422 14.31 7.23 -11.49
C GLY A 422 14.10 8.66 -10.99
N GLY A 423 14.24 8.88 -9.67
CA GLY A 423 14.03 10.16 -9.02
C GLY A 423 12.58 10.41 -8.61
N ALA A 424 11.66 9.46 -8.75
CA ALA A 424 10.29 9.60 -8.26
C ALA A 424 10.23 9.45 -6.74
N ILE A 425 9.29 10.12 -6.09
CA ILE A 425 9.09 10.07 -4.64
C ILE A 425 8.49 8.70 -4.27
N LYS A 426 9.16 7.98 -3.36
CA LYS A 426 8.65 6.73 -2.81
C LYS A 426 7.39 6.97 -2.00
N ARG A 427 6.43 6.04 -2.09
CA ARG A 427 5.23 6.08 -1.26
C ARG A 427 5.59 5.76 0.21
N GLN A 428 4.93 6.40 1.16
CA GLN A 428 4.98 5.99 2.57
C GLN A 428 3.82 5.05 2.84
N ALA A 429 4.11 3.82 3.26
CA ALA A 429 3.10 2.83 3.60
C ALA A 429 2.77 2.87 5.11
N ALA A 430 1.51 2.63 5.44
CA ALA A 430 1.07 2.38 6.81
C ALA A 430 1.13 0.86 7.09
N ARG A 431 1.90 0.45 8.09
CA ARG A 431 1.96 -0.96 8.54
C ARG A 431 1.09 -1.16 9.77
N PHE A 432 0.25 -2.18 9.74
CA PHE A 432 -0.66 -2.55 10.82
C PHE A 432 -0.30 -3.92 11.40
N ARG A 433 -0.36 -4.00 12.72
CA ARG A 433 -0.05 -5.16 13.55
C ARG A 433 -1.28 -5.53 14.38
N ILE A 434 -1.36 -6.78 14.83
CA ILE A 434 -2.38 -7.21 15.78
C ILE A 434 -1.69 -7.57 17.08
N TYR A 435 -2.19 -7.07 18.21
CA TYR A 435 -1.73 -7.49 19.53
C TYR A 435 -2.86 -8.22 20.25
N GLY A 436 -2.50 -9.32 20.91
CA GLY A 436 -3.38 -10.06 21.82
C GLY A 436 -3.24 -9.54 23.25
N TYR A 437 -4.36 -9.42 23.95
CA TYR A 437 -4.46 -8.85 25.28
C TYR A 437 -5.13 -9.84 26.24
N ASP A 438 -4.69 -9.87 27.49
CA ASP A 438 -5.35 -10.65 28.52
C ASP A 438 -6.55 -9.94 29.14
N LYS A 439 -7.17 -10.59 30.13
CA LYS A 439 -8.40 -10.10 30.78
C LYS A 439 -8.20 -8.79 31.55
N ASP A 440 -6.96 -8.46 31.91
CA ASP A 440 -6.62 -7.26 32.68
C ASP A 440 -6.19 -6.11 31.75
N GLY A 441 -6.07 -6.38 30.45
CA GLY A 441 -5.70 -5.41 29.42
C GLY A 441 -4.20 -5.34 29.15
N ASP A 442 -3.41 -6.25 29.71
CA ASP A 442 -1.98 -6.33 29.46
C ASP A 442 -1.70 -6.99 28.10
N VAL A 443 -0.67 -6.51 27.41
CA VAL A 443 -0.24 -7.03 26.11
C VAL A 443 0.42 -8.39 26.31
N VAL A 444 -0.11 -9.43 25.66
CA VAL A 444 0.42 -10.80 25.74
C VAL A 444 1.49 -11.04 24.67
N ALA A 445 1.19 -10.66 23.43
CA ALA A 445 2.08 -10.81 22.27
C ALA A 445 1.55 -10.04 21.04
N GLU A 446 2.43 -9.76 20.09
CA GLU A 446 2.02 -9.54 18.70
C GLU A 446 1.53 -10.86 18.10
N VAL A 447 0.35 -10.85 17.47
CA VAL A 447 -0.20 -11.98 16.73
C VAL A 447 0.27 -11.87 15.27
N GLN A 448 0.94 -12.92 14.79
CA GLN A 448 1.49 -13.04 13.44
C GLN A 448 0.81 -14.18 12.69
N GLN A 449 0.91 -14.22 11.35
CA GLN A 449 0.38 -15.34 10.56
C GLN A 449 1.32 -16.54 10.70
N ALA A 450 0.94 -17.57 11.46
CA ALA A 450 1.76 -18.74 11.78
C ALA A 450 0.93 -20.03 11.88
N ASP A 451 1.56 -21.16 12.20
CA ASP A 451 0.90 -22.49 12.20
C ASP A 451 -0.34 -22.59 13.10
N ASN A 452 -0.38 -21.81 14.18
CA ASN A 452 -1.49 -21.79 15.14
C ASN A 452 -2.28 -20.47 15.13
N THR A 453 -2.04 -19.61 14.15
CA THR A 453 -2.67 -18.29 14.04
C THR A 453 -2.92 -17.88 12.60
N THR A 454 -4.17 -17.56 12.26
CA THR A 454 -4.54 -16.99 10.95
C THR A 454 -5.00 -15.54 11.12
N ILE A 455 -4.63 -14.69 10.17
CA ILE A 455 -4.99 -13.27 10.15
C ILE A 455 -5.54 -12.91 8.77
N GLN A 456 -6.83 -12.61 8.74
CA GLN A 456 -7.49 -12.06 7.57
C GLN A 456 -7.75 -10.57 7.77
N TRP A 457 -7.14 -9.74 6.94
CA TRP A 457 -7.33 -8.29 6.93
C TRP A 457 -8.42 -7.88 5.96
N THR A 458 -9.20 -6.84 6.29
CA THR A 458 -10.16 -6.20 5.40
C THR A 458 -10.01 -4.68 5.47
N VAL A 459 -9.90 -4.02 4.31
CA VAL A 459 -9.79 -2.57 4.17
C VAL A 459 -10.85 -2.06 3.20
N HIS A 460 -11.41 -0.88 3.47
CA HIS A 460 -12.37 -0.21 2.60
C HIS A 460 -12.04 1.27 2.48
N LEU A 461 -11.45 1.69 1.36
CA LEU A 461 -11.08 3.08 1.14
C LEU A 461 -12.13 3.82 0.31
N ALA A 462 -12.31 5.11 0.59
CA ALA A 462 -13.03 5.99 -0.31
C ALA A 462 -12.44 7.42 -0.30
N ASN A 463 -12.64 8.13 -1.39
CA ASN A 463 -12.48 9.58 -1.49
C ASN A 463 -13.86 10.23 -1.66
N LYS A 464 -14.25 11.12 -0.75
CA LYS A 464 -15.53 11.84 -0.82
C LYS A 464 -15.37 13.36 -0.97
N LYS A 465 -14.16 13.86 -1.25
CA LYS A 465 -13.89 15.30 -1.34
C LYS A 465 -14.78 16.02 -2.34
N ALA A 466 -14.94 15.45 -3.55
CA ALA A 466 -15.74 16.06 -4.62
C ALA A 466 -17.26 15.99 -4.35
N ALA A 467 -17.70 15.00 -3.57
CA ALA A 467 -19.10 14.84 -3.17
C ALA A 467 -19.48 15.71 -1.96
N TRP A 468 -18.49 16.23 -1.23
CA TRP A 468 -18.67 16.96 0.03
C TRP A 468 -18.88 18.46 -0.15
N TYR A 469 -18.99 19.18 0.95
CA TYR A 469 -19.12 20.63 0.99
C TYR A 469 -17.78 21.34 0.76
N GLN A 470 -17.88 22.60 0.36
CA GLN A 470 -16.72 23.47 0.22
C GLN A 470 -16.01 23.70 1.55
N PHE A 471 -14.69 23.79 1.52
CA PHE A 471 -13.90 24.21 2.68
C PHE A 471 -13.67 25.73 2.63
N ASN A 472 -14.40 26.49 3.46
CA ASN A 472 -14.25 27.95 3.59
C ASN A 472 -13.57 28.40 4.90
N ALA A 473 -13.73 27.67 5.99
CA ALA A 473 -12.93 27.79 7.21
C ALA A 473 -13.23 26.58 8.11
N ALA A 474 -12.49 26.43 9.21
CA ALA A 474 -12.88 25.50 10.26
C ALA A 474 -14.26 25.90 10.81
N MET A 475 -15.22 24.97 10.85
CA MET A 475 -16.61 25.31 11.19
C MET A 475 -16.89 25.24 12.69
N ASP A 476 -15.94 24.87 13.54
CA ASP A 476 -16.12 24.65 14.98
C ASP A 476 -15.47 25.74 15.86
N ILE A 477 -15.13 26.91 15.29
CA ILE A 477 -14.58 28.05 16.02
C ILE A 477 -15.61 29.18 16.19
N PRO A 478 -15.50 30.01 17.25
CA PRO A 478 -16.43 31.12 17.47
C PRO A 478 -16.52 32.10 16.30
N ALA A 479 -15.42 32.32 15.59
CA ALA A 479 -15.37 33.25 14.46
C ALA A 479 -16.28 32.83 13.29
N THR A 480 -16.59 31.54 13.15
CA THR A 480 -17.29 30.98 11.98
C THR A 480 -18.70 30.48 12.33
N VAL A 481 -19.29 30.92 13.46
CA VAL A 481 -20.60 30.44 13.91
C VAL A 481 -21.73 30.73 12.90
N SER A 482 -21.59 31.80 12.10
CA SER A 482 -22.53 32.17 11.04
C SER A 482 -22.18 31.59 9.67
N LEU A 483 -21.08 30.82 9.56
CA LEU A 483 -20.61 30.28 8.30
C LEU A 483 -21.57 29.23 7.76
N GLN A 484 -21.89 29.34 6.48
CA GLN A 484 -22.61 28.34 5.70
C GLN A 484 -21.83 28.09 4.42
N VAL A 485 -21.63 26.83 4.06
CA VAL A 485 -20.84 26.45 2.88
C VAL A 485 -21.66 25.60 1.92
N PRO A 486 -21.63 25.88 0.60
CA PRO A 486 -22.36 25.09 -0.37
C PRO A 486 -21.67 23.75 -0.64
N LEU A 487 -22.39 22.85 -1.31
CA LEU A 487 -21.80 21.63 -1.87
C LEU A 487 -20.71 21.97 -2.91
N ARG A 488 -19.60 21.21 -2.92
CA ARG A 488 -18.79 21.08 -4.15
C ARG A 488 -19.63 20.39 -5.22
N ASN A 489 -19.35 20.72 -6.47
CA ASN A 489 -20.06 20.23 -7.63
C ASN A 489 -21.58 20.44 -7.50
N ALA A 490 -22.01 21.63 -7.07
CA ALA A 490 -23.42 21.92 -6.77
C ALA A 490 -24.35 21.73 -7.99
N GLY A 491 -23.81 21.82 -9.21
CA GLY A 491 -24.54 21.53 -10.45
C GLY A 491 -24.90 20.05 -10.65
N VAL A 492 -24.28 19.12 -9.92
CA VAL A 492 -24.61 17.69 -9.94
C VAL A 492 -25.66 17.40 -8.87
N THR A 493 -26.82 16.88 -9.28
CA THR A 493 -27.99 16.71 -8.41
C THR A 493 -28.48 15.26 -8.37
N GLY A 494 -29.35 14.93 -7.40
CA GLY A 494 -30.00 13.62 -7.33
C GLY A 494 -29.03 12.44 -7.14
N GLY A 495 -29.36 11.30 -7.76
CA GLY A 495 -28.57 10.06 -7.67
C GLY A 495 -27.17 10.17 -8.27
N ASP A 496 -26.96 11.11 -9.20
CA ASP A 496 -25.70 11.29 -9.92
C ASP A 496 -24.56 11.78 -9.01
N ARG A 497 -24.89 12.39 -7.86
CA ARG A 497 -23.88 12.79 -6.86
C ARG A 497 -23.07 11.61 -6.32
N ARG A 498 -23.61 10.38 -6.38
CA ARG A 498 -22.86 9.18 -5.96
C ARG A 498 -21.61 8.98 -6.81
N ALA A 499 -21.63 9.38 -8.08
CA ALA A 499 -20.49 9.27 -8.99
C ALA A 499 -19.36 10.29 -8.71
N LEU A 500 -19.55 11.21 -7.76
CA LEU A 500 -18.51 12.12 -7.28
C LEU A 500 -17.65 11.51 -6.16
N ALA A 501 -18.13 10.44 -5.52
CA ALA A 501 -17.34 9.69 -4.56
C ALA A 501 -16.60 8.56 -5.27
N ILE A 502 -15.34 8.36 -4.91
CA ILE A 502 -14.53 7.22 -5.36
C ILE A 502 -14.57 6.21 -4.23
N ASP A 503 -15.17 5.05 -4.47
CA ASP A 503 -15.32 4.00 -3.46
C ASP A 503 -14.75 2.71 -4.03
N THR A 504 -13.81 2.10 -3.31
CA THR A 504 -13.12 0.86 -3.74
C THR A 504 -13.88 -0.39 -3.34
N GLY A 505 -14.92 -0.25 -2.52
CA GLY A 505 -15.52 -1.35 -1.78
C GLY A 505 -14.56 -1.98 -0.77
N ARG A 506 -14.99 -3.10 -0.20
CA ARG A 506 -14.20 -3.88 0.75
C ARG A 506 -13.24 -4.80 0.01
N LYS A 507 -11.99 -4.80 0.48
CA LYS A 507 -10.95 -5.70 -0.02
C LYS A 507 -10.35 -6.49 1.12
N THR A 508 -10.15 -7.78 0.89
CA THR A 508 -9.63 -8.72 1.90
C THR A 508 -8.29 -9.28 1.45
N ILE A 509 -7.33 -9.40 2.37
CA ILE A 509 -6.00 -9.96 2.14
C ILE A 509 -5.56 -10.82 3.33
N MET A 510 -4.88 -11.93 3.06
CA MET A 510 -4.37 -12.88 4.05
C MET A 510 -3.17 -13.62 3.47
N GLY A 511 -2.22 -14.03 4.31
CA GLY A 511 -1.03 -14.77 3.92
C GLY A 511 0.26 -14.01 4.19
N LEU A 512 1.39 -14.59 3.81
CA LEU A 512 2.72 -14.00 3.98
C LEU A 512 3.20 -13.42 2.65
N ASN A 513 3.82 -12.23 2.68
CA ASN A 513 4.39 -11.57 1.50
C ASN A 513 3.40 -11.44 0.32
N MET A 514 2.12 -11.20 0.60
CA MET A 514 1.12 -11.04 -0.46
C MET A 514 1.23 -9.65 -1.08
N HIS A 515 1.32 -9.54 -2.41
CA HIS A 515 1.51 -8.27 -3.10
C HIS A 515 1.10 -8.27 -4.59
N ASP A 516 0.16 -9.12 -5.00
CA ASP A 516 -0.29 -9.16 -6.40
C ASP A 516 -1.40 -8.13 -6.72
N ASP A 517 -1.65 -7.91 -8.01
CA ASP A 517 -2.57 -6.89 -8.51
C ASP A 517 -4.03 -7.13 -8.09
N SER A 518 -4.37 -8.35 -7.66
CA SER A 518 -5.70 -8.62 -7.12
C SER A 518 -5.96 -7.85 -5.83
N TYR A 519 -4.97 -7.21 -5.20
CA TYR A 519 -5.11 -6.40 -3.97
C TYR A 519 -5.07 -4.89 -4.21
N VAL A 520 -5.14 -4.43 -5.46
CA VAL A 520 -5.31 -3.01 -5.80
C VAL A 520 -6.70 -2.52 -5.39
N LEU A 521 -6.76 -1.30 -4.88
CA LEU A 521 -7.96 -0.61 -4.38
C LEU A 521 -8.35 0.49 -5.38
N SER A 522 -9.13 0.11 -6.39
CA SER A 522 -9.61 1.03 -7.44
C SER A 522 -11.11 1.29 -7.33
N GLY A 523 -11.53 2.51 -7.66
CA GLY A 523 -12.91 2.93 -7.85
C GLY A 523 -13.02 3.83 -9.07
N THR A 524 -14.16 4.51 -9.24
CA THR A 524 -14.37 5.42 -10.38
C THR A 524 -14.82 6.81 -9.94
N PHE A 525 -14.30 7.86 -10.57
CA PHE A 525 -14.83 9.21 -10.51
C PHE A 525 -15.52 9.55 -11.84
N GLN A 526 -16.84 9.69 -11.84
CA GLN A 526 -17.64 9.98 -13.05
C GLN A 526 -17.29 9.07 -14.26
N GLY A 527 -17.05 7.78 -14.00
CA GLY A 527 -16.66 6.79 -15.03
C GLY A 527 -15.17 6.79 -15.40
N THR A 528 -14.33 7.62 -14.77
CA THR A 528 -12.87 7.56 -14.89
C THR A 528 -12.30 6.68 -13.78
N ASP A 529 -11.49 5.69 -14.12
CA ASP A 529 -10.85 4.82 -13.14
C ASP A 529 -9.83 5.59 -12.28
N VAL A 530 -9.85 5.33 -10.98
CA VAL A 530 -8.95 5.94 -10.00
C VAL A 530 -8.51 4.90 -8.98
N THR A 531 -7.20 4.72 -8.85
CA THR A 531 -6.59 3.88 -7.81
C THR A 531 -6.36 4.70 -6.55
N LEU A 532 -6.95 4.28 -5.43
CA LEU A 532 -6.79 4.91 -4.12
C LEU A 532 -5.67 4.26 -3.28
N GLY A 533 -5.18 3.09 -3.70
CA GLY A 533 -4.07 2.40 -3.05
C GLY A 533 -3.97 0.92 -3.41
N GLU A 534 -3.21 0.18 -2.62
CA GLU A 534 -3.05 -1.28 -2.72
C GLU A 534 -2.78 -1.88 -1.33
N LEU A 535 -3.15 -3.14 -1.14
CA LEU A 535 -2.88 -3.90 0.07
C LEU A 535 -1.75 -4.90 -0.15
N ARG A 536 -0.89 -5.03 0.86
CA ARG A 536 0.13 -6.08 0.92
C ARG A 536 0.17 -6.72 2.30
N THR A 537 0.78 -7.91 2.41
CA THR A 537 1.23 -8.43 3.69
C THR A 537 2.74 -8.58 3.72
N ASP A 538 3.35 -8.38 4.89
CA ASP A 538 4.79 -8.59 5.05
C ASP A 538 5.15 -10.06 5.36
N ALA A 539 6.42 -10.30 5.65
CA ALA A 539 6.96 -11.64 5.89
C ALA A 539 6.37 -12.38 7.10
N VAL A 540 5.63 -11.67 7.97
CA VAL A 540 4.94 -12.27 9.13
C VAL A 540 3.43 -12.03 9.12
N GLY A 541 2.87 -11.58 7.99
CA GLY A 541 1.44 -11.42 7.80
C GLY A 541 0.87 -10.10 8.34
N ARG A 542 1.71 -9.11 8.64
CA ARG A 542 1.25 -7.74 8.97
C ARG A 542 0.69 -7.08 7.71
N LEU A 543 -0.39 -6.33 7.86
CA LEU A 543 -0.93 -5.56 6.75
C LEU A 543 -0.05 -4.35 6.44
N VAL A 544 0.22 -4.12 5.17
CA VAL A 544 0.89 -2.92 4.65
C VAL A 544 -0.06 -2.27 3.66
N VAL A 545 -0.53 -1.06 3.98
CA VAL A 545 -1.41 -0.27 3.10
C VAL A 545 -0.56 0.80 2.41
N LEU A 546 -0.46 0.71 1.09
CA LEU A 546 0.11 1.77 0.27
C LEU A 546 -1.02 2.67 -0.26
N PRO A 547 -0.79 3.99 -0.31
CA PRO A 547 -1.77 4.92 -0.86
C PRO A 547 -1.68 4.95 -2.40
N GLY A 548 -2.52 5.77 -3.02
CA GLY A 548 -2.41 6.17 -4.42
C GLY A 548 -1.07 6.85 -4.76
N PHE A 549 -0.97 7.29 -6.01
CA PHE A 549 0.27 7.80 -6.61
C PHE A 549 0.38 9.33 -6.59
N GLY A 550 -0.55 10.03 -5.95
CA GLY A 550 -0.63 11.49 -5.93
C GLY A 550 -1.25 12.07 -7.20
N VAL A 551 -2.11 11.30 -7.89
CA VAL A 551 -2.78 11.68 -9.12
C VAL A 551 -4.01 12.53 -8.82
N SER A 552 -4.09 13.69 -9.47
CA SER A 552 -5.24 14.59 -9.45
C SER A 552 -5.60 15.01 -10.87
N ALA A 553 -6.88 15.01 -11.21
CA ALA A 553 -7.33 15.34 -12.56
C ALA A 553 -8.77 15.86 -12.61
N SER A 554 -9.11 16.49 -13.74
CA SER A 554 -10.49 16.77 -14.14
C SER A 554 -10.81 16.10 -15.47
N PRO A 555 -11.63 15.03 -15.49
CA PRO A 555 -11.99 14.33 -16.73
C PRO A 555 -12.64 15.25 -17.78
N ALA A 556 -13.41 16.23 -17.33
CA ALA A 556 -14.06 17.22 -18.18
C ALA A 556 -13.22 18.47 -18.46
N GLY A 557 -11.93 18.49 -18.07
CA GLY A 557 -11.03 19.61 -18.29
C GLY A 557 -11.46 20.92 -17.60
N ARG A 558 -12.08 20.82 -16.41
CA ARG A 558 -12.52 22.01 -15.65
C ARG A 558 -11.32 22.76 -15.05
N PRO A 559 -11.41 24.09 -14.89
CA PRO A 559 -10.33 24.87 -14.28
C PRO A 559 -10.09 24.43 -12.83
N ILE A 560 -8.82 24.36 -12.43
CA ILE A 560 -8.40 24.03 -11.05
C ILE A 560 -8.69 25.16 -10.06
N TYR A 561 -8.70 26.40 -10.54
CA TYR A 561 -8.99 27.61 -9.78
C TYR A 561 -9.63 28.65 -10.69
N GLN A 562 -10.61 29.40 -10.19
CA GLN A 562 -11.32 30.46 -10.90
C GLN A 562 -11.08 31.79 -10.18
N PRO A 563 -10.25 32.69 -10.71
CA PRO A 563 -9.95 33.98 -10.05
C PRO A 563 -11.17 34.86 -9.77
N SER A 564 -12.23 34.75 -10.59
CA SER A 564 -13.51 35.44 -10.35
C SER A 564 -14.32 34.88 -9.18
N ASN A 565 -13.93 33.73 -8.63
CA ASN A 565 -14.52 33.07 -7.48
C ASN A 565 -13.40 32.55 -6.56
N PRO A 566 -12.86 33.40 -5.67
CA PRO A 566 -11.75 33.05 -4.78
C PRO A 566 -11.97 31.77 -3.96
N ASP A 567 -13.23 31.48 -3.58
CA ASP A 567 -13.59 30.26 -2.84
C ASP A 567 -13.32 28.97 -3.63
N SER A 568 -13.16 29.03 -4.96
CA SER A 568 -12.81 27.86 -5.78
C SER A 568 -11.40 27.31 -5.51
N PHE A 569 -10.53 28.06 -4.83
CA PHE A 569 -9.13 27.70 -4.54
C PHE A 569 -8.95 26.30 -3.96
N ASN A 570 -9.78 25.93 -2.97
CA ASN A 570 -9.75 24.62 -2.32
C ASN A 570 -10.89 23.70 -2.79
N ASN A 571 -11.67 24.15 -3.77
CA ASN A 571 -13.00 23.64 -4.08
C ASN A 571 -13.19 23.49 -5.58
N ALA A 572 -12.20 22.88 -6.26
CA ALA A 572 -12.21 22.74 -7.70
C ALA A 572 -13.34 21.79 -8.16
N ASP A 573 -14.41 22.36 -8.72
CA ASP A 573 -15.51 21.58 -9.28
C ASP A 573 -15.05 20.78 -10.52
N GLY A 574 -15.48 19.52 -10.60
CA GLY A 574 -15.14 18.58 -11.65
C GLY A 574 -13.76 17.93 -11.50
N TRP A 575 -13.11 18.09 -10.35
CA TRP A 575 -11.82 17.47 -10.03
C TRP A 575 -11.96 16.29 -9.06
N TYR A 576 -10.98 15.39 -9.13
CA TYR A 576 -10.69 14.39 -8.12
C TYR A 576 -9.21 14.40 -7.75
N ASP A 577 -8.89 13.77 -6.62
CA ASP A 577 -7.54 13.31 -6.29
C ASP A 577 -7.60 11.86 -5.76
N ASP A 578 -6.45 11.23 -5.55
CA ASP A 578 -6.34 9.85 -5.04
C ASP A 578 -6.06 9.77 -3.54
N ILE A 579 -6.39 10.83 -2.80
CA ILE A 579 -6.39 10.82 -1.34
C ILE A 579 -7.63 10.08 -0.84
N ALA A 580 -7.49 9.24 0.18
CA ALA A 580 -8.54 8.39 0.67
C ALA A 580 -8.36 8.07 2.15
N ASP A 581 -9.44 7.65 2.79
CA ASP A 581 -9.40 7.09 4.13
C ASP A 581 -10.45 6.00 4.31
N GLY A 582 -10.27 5.15 5.31
CA GLY A 582 -11.28 4.17 5.66
C GLY A 582 -10.88 3.18 6.75
N PRO A 583 -11.82 2.32 7.16
CA PRO A 583 -11.59 1.34 8.21
C PRO A 583 -10.64 0.23 7.79
N VAL A 584 -9.86 -0.23 8.76
CA VAL A 584 -9.04 -1.43 8.72
C VAL A 584 -9.58 -2.41 9.77
N GLN A 585 -10.01 -3.58 9.33
CA GLN A 585 -10.61 -4.62 10.16
C GLN A 585 -9.84 -5.92 10.01
N ALA A 586 -9.92 -6.80 10.99
CA ALA A 586 -9.32 -8.13 10.90
C ALA A 586 -10.15 -9.18 11.61
N LYS A 587 -10.19 -10.38 11.02
CA LYS A 587 -10.60 -11.62 11.69
C LYS A 587 -9.34 -12.42 11.98
N VAL A 588 -9.26 -12.96 13.19
CA VAL A 588 -8.06 -13.65 13.68
C VAL A 588 -8.48 -14.96 14.33
N THR A 589 -7.92 -16.07 13.89
CA THR A 589 -8.05 -17.35 14.60
C THR A 589 -6.77 -17.58 15.38
N ILE A 590 -6.88 -17.89 16.67
CA ILE A 590 -5.75 -18.22 17.56
C ILE A 590 -6.03 -19.57 18.21
N GLY A 591 -5.25 -20.58 17.86
CA GLY A 591 -5.54 -21.97 18.23
C GLY A 591 -6.89 -22.40 17.67
N ALA A 592 -7.86 -22.65 18.56
CA ALA A 592 -9.23 -23.04 18.19
C ALA A 592 -10.26 -21.91 18.37
N LEU A 593 -9.82 -20.68 18.66
CA LEU A 593 -10.69 -19.55 18.98
C LEU A 593 -10.65 -18.50 17.89
N ASP A 594 -11.82 -18.01 17.49
CA ASP A 594 -11.97 -16.90 16.56
C ASP A 594 -12.18 -15.57 17.29
N PHE A 595 -11.50 -14.55 16.82
CA PHE A 595 -11.56 -13.18 17.32
C PHE A 595 -11.89 -12.22 16.18
N VAL A 596 -12.70 -11.20 16.49
CA VAL A 596 -12.82 -10.00 15.67
C VAL A 596 -11.95 -8.94 16.32
N ALA A 597 -10.94 -8.46 15.60
CA ALA A 597 -10.04 -7.45 16.14
C ALA A 597 -10.74 -6.11 16.32
N ASP A 598 -10.43 -5.40 17.41
CA ASP A 598 -10.85 -4.01 17.58
C ASP A 598 -10.27 -3.17 16.42
N PRO A 599 -11.12 -2.55 15.56
CA PRO A 599 -10.67 -2.07 14.27
C PRO A 599 -9.82 -0.79 14.37
N ALA A 600 -9.06 -0.54 13.32
CA ALA A 600 -8.28 0.67 13.09
C ALA A 600 -8.83 1.47 11.91
N TRP A 601 -8.15 2.56 11.56
CA TRP A 601 -8.40 3.39 10.40
C TRP A 601 -7.10 3.63 9.65
N VAL A 602 -7.17 3.83 8.34
CA VAL A 602 -6.04 4.30 7.54
C VAL A 602 -6.42 5.58 6.81
N VAL A 603 -5.48 6.51 6.73
CA VAL A 603 -5.61 7.77 6.00
C VAL A 603 -4.41 7.89 5.05
N SER A 604 -4.67 8.21 3.78
CA SER A 604 -3.62 8.69 2.89
C SER A 604 -3.52 10.21 2.95
N ALA A 605 -2.31 10.72 2.78
CA ALA A 605 -2.00 12.13 2.89
C ALA A 605 -1.00 12.57 1.81
N PRO A 606 -0.85 13.89 1.59
CA PRO A 606 0.26 14.43 0.80
C PRO A 606 1.64 13.92 1.25
N PRO A 607 2.66 13.98 0.37
CA PRO A 607 4.04 13.69 0.75
C PRO A 607 4.48 14.52 1.96
N ASN A 608 5.33 13.95 2.80
CA ASN A 608 6.02 14.72 3.83
C ASN A 608 7.34 15.22 3.24
N PHE A 609 7.42 16.50 2.87
CA PHE A 609 8.63 17.09 2.29
C PHE A 609 9.72 17.37 3.33
N ALA A 610 9.47 17.09 4.61
CA ALA A 610 10.48 17.06 5.67
C ALA A 610 10.19 15.89 6.64
N PRO A 611 10.46 14.63 6.24
CA PRO A 611 10.05 13.41 6.94
C PRO A 611 10.42 13.39 8.43
N ASP A 612 11.59 13.91 8.78
CA ASP A 612 12.11 13.89 10.14
C ASP A 612 11.68 15.08 11.02
N LEU A 613 11.06 16.12 10.42
CA LEU A 613 10.71 17.35 11.13
C LEU A 613 9.28 17.32 11.68
N ILE A 614 9.15 17.77 12.92
CA ILE A 614 7.89 17.77 13.66
C ILE A 614 7.40 19.23 13.79
N GLY A 615 6.18 19.51 13.33
CA GLY A 615 5.55 20.82 13.54
C GLY A 615 5.38 21.15 15.04
N TRP A 616 5.17 22.41 15.38
CA TRP A 616 5.13 22.84 16.78
C TRP A 616 4.03 22.11 17.58
N ARG A 617 2.84 21.97 16.97
CA ARG A 617 1.76 21.14 17.46
C ARG A 617 1.42 20.03 16.47
N THR A 618 1.48 18.80 16.97
CA THR A 618 1.20 17.59 16.20
C THR A 618 -0.25 17.14 16.39
N MET A 619 -0.73 16.26 15.50
CA MET A 619 -2.02 15.59 15.66
C MET A 619 -2.04 14.77 16.96
N ASP A 620 -0.93 14.14 17.35
CA ASP A 620 -0.82 13.47 18.66
C ASP A 620 -1.11 14.41 19.84
N ASP A 621 -0.49 15.60 19.86
CA ASP A 621 -0.70 16.58 20.94
C ASP A 621 -2.16 17.06 21.00
N LEU A 622 -2.78 17.24 19.83
CA LEU A 622 -4.20 17.57 19.73
C LEU A 622 -5.08 16.44 20.28
N LEU A 623 -4.87 15.21 19.83
CA LEU A 623 -5.71 14.06 20.21
C LEU A 623 -5.59 13.77 21.70
N GLN A 624 -4.38 13.78 22.26
CA GLN A 624 -4.20 13.64 23.70
C GLN A 624 -4.97 14.71 24.48
N SER A 625 -4.92 15.96 24.03
CA SER A 625 -5.70 17.05 24.65
C SER A 625 -7.20 16.78 24.58
N VAL A 626 -7.73 16.33 23.44
CA VAL A 626 -9.15 15.98 23.27
C VAL A 626 -9.54 14.85 24.21
N TYR A 627 -8.74 13.79 24.27
CA TYR A 627 -9.02 12.63 25.11
C TYR A 627 -8.98 12.98 26.60
N MET A 628 -8.08 13.84 27.04
CA MET A 628 -8.07 14.34 28.42
C MET A 628 -9.30 15.20 28.72
N GLN A 629 -9.71 16.07 27.79
CA GLN A 629 -10.87 16.95 27.97
C GLN A 629 -12.20 16.19 28.06
N CYS A 630 -12.35 15.09 27.31
CA CYS A 630 -13.56 14.26 27.37
C CYS A 630 -13.46 13.10 28.37
N GLY A 631 -12.37 12.99 29.14
CA GLY A 631 -12.18 11.99 30.19
C GLY A 631 -11.79 10.58 29.69
N LEU A 632 -11.41 10.43 28.42
CA LEU A 632 -10.85 9.19 27.87
C LEU A 632 -9.39 8.96 28.29
N LEU A 633 -8.66 10.04 28.62
CA LEU A 633 -7.33 9.99 29.23
C LEU A 633 -7.31 10.80 30.52
N SER A 634 -6.44 10.43 31.46
CA SER A 634 -6.22 11.21 32.67
C SER A 634 -5.21 12.32 32.42
N VAL A 635 -5.44 13.50 33.01
CA VAL A 635 -4.44 14.57 33.04
C VAL A 635 -3.30 14.14 33.99
N PRO A 636 -2.02 14.23 33.56
CA PRO A 636 -0.88 13.87 34.41
C PRO A 636 -0.85 14.70 35.69
N GLN A 637 -0.68 14.06 36.85
CA GLN A 637 -0.60 14.75 38.15
C GLN A 637 0.77 15.43 38.39
N ARG A 638 1.81 14.95 37.71
CA ARG A 638 3.15 15.55 37.68
C ARG A 638 3.62 15.63 36.24
N ILE A 639 4.17 16.78 35.88
CA ILE A 639 4.73 17.01 34.55
C ILE A 639 6.19 16.53 34.52
N SER A 640 6.58 15.79 33.48
CA SER A 640 7.98 15.46 33.18
C SER A 640 8.59 16.56 32.31
N PHE A 641 9.83 16.97 32.59
CA PHE A 641 10.52 17.92 31.72
C PHE A 641 10.75 17.30 30.33
N THR A 642 11.28 16.08 30.30
CA THR A 642 11.65 15.38 29.06
C THR A 642 10.45 15.04 28.19
N GLU A 643 9.35 14.56 28.78
CA GLU A 643 8.17 14.12 28.01
C GLU A 643 7.23 15.28 27.64
N HIS A 644 7.11 16.31 28.48
CA HIS A 644 6.06 17.33 28.34
C HIS A 644 6.59 18.73 28.01
N VAL A 645 7.64 19.20 28.70
CA VAL A 645 8.14 20.59 28.51
C VAL A 645 9.07 20.68 27.31
N ARG A 646 10.07 19.80 27.27
CA ARG A 646 11.14 19.77 26.27
C ARG A 646 10.59 19.76 24.84
N PRO A 647 9.59 18.93 24.45
CA PRO A 647 9.07 18.94 23.09
C PRO A 647 8.42 20.27 22.68
N ILE A 648 7.76 20.99 23.59
CA ILE A 648 7.14 22.29 23.30
C ILE A 648 8.19 23.33 22.90
N LEU A 649 9.37 23.26 23.52
CA LEU A 649 10.49 24.18 23.30
C LEU A 649 11.37 23.76 22.11
N GLU A 650 11.80 22.49 22.08
CA GLU A 650 12.69 21.97 21.02
C GLU A 650 12.10 22.13 19.63
N ARG A 651 10.78 21.94 19.47
CA ARG A 651 10.12 22.08 18.17
C ARG A 651 10.19 23.51 17.60
N LEU A 652 10.35 24.55 18.42
CA LEU A 652 10.65 25.90 17.91
C LEU A 652 12.01 25.92 17.20
N SER A 653 13.01 25.25 17.78
CA SER A 653 14.34 25.10 17.18
C SER A 653 14.37 24.12 16.01
N GLU A 654 13.53 23.08 15.98
CA GLU A 654 13.43 22.17 14.83
C GLU A 654 12.95 22.88 13.55
N MET A 655 12.11 23.91 13.67
CA MET A 655 11.63 24.69 12.51
C MET A 655 12.71 25.50 11.81
N GLN A 656 13.92 25.63 12.37
CA GLN A 656 15.05 26.33 11.74
C GLN A 656 15.40 25.79 10.34
N TRP A 657 15.10 24.52 10.07
CA TRP A 657 15.43 23.85 8.83
C TRP A 657 14.47 24.15 7.69
N VAL A 658 13.31 24.72 8.01
CA VAL A 658 12.18 24.91 7.07
C VAL A 658 11.62 26.33 7.08
N ASN A 659 12.05 27.18 8.01
CA ASN A 659 11.66 28.59 8.06
C ASN A 659 12.81 29.48 8.58
N LYS A 660 13.13 30.53 7.82
CA LYS A 660 14.26 31.43 8.13
C LYS A 660 14.02 32.32 9.35
N GLY A 661 12.77 32.69 9.64
CA GLY A 661 12.44 33.46 10.85
C GLY A 661 12.72 32.65 12.12
N TYR A 662 12.34 31.37 12.12
CA TYR A 662 12.67 30.45 13.22
C TYR A 662 14.18 30.24 13.37
N LEU A 663 14.92 30.09 12.26
CA LEU A 663 16.39 30.00 12.28
C LEU A 663 17.04 31.18 13.00
N ALA A 664 16.56 32.40 12.77
CA ALA A 664 17.16 33.62 13.32
C ALA A 664 17.11 33.71 14.86
N MET A 665 16.07 33.15 15.48
CA MET A 665 15.87 33.24 16.94
C MET A 665 16.17 31.94 17.68
N PHE A 666 15.81 30.80 17.08
CA PHE A 666 15.83 29.48 17.74
C PHE A 666 16.81 28.49 17.10
N GLY A 667 17.46 28.87 15.99
CA GLY A 667 18.39 27.99 15.30
C GLY A 667 19.71 27.75 16.01
N ALA A 668 20.56 26.90 15.43
CA ALA A 668 21.92 26.70 15.91
C ALA A 668 22.70 28.02 15.95
N GLY A 669 23.35 28.31 17.08
CA GLY A 669 24.06 29.58 17.31
C GLY A 669 23.16 30.80 17.61
N ALA A 670 21.83 30.64 17.63
CA ALA A 670 20.89 31.71 17.94
C ALA A 670 20.64 31.85 19.47
N PRO A 671 20.10 32.99 19.94
CA PRO A 671 19.93 33.27 21.37
C PRO A 671 19.07 32.27 22.15
N LEU A 672 18.07 31.65 21.50
CA LEU A 672 17.14 30.70 22.13
C LEU A 672 17.17 29.34 21.43
N ASN A 673 18.37 28.78 21.25
CA ASN A 673 18.50 27.42 20.75
C ASN A 673 18.05 26.39 21.80
N PHE A 674 16.80 25.94 21.72
CA PHE A 674 16.24 24.91 22.60
C PHE A 674 16.73 23.51 22.30
N THR A 675 17.68 23.32 21.37
CA THR A 675 18.42 22.06 21.22
C THR A 675 19.77 22.07 21.93
N ASP A 676 20.21 23.20 22.50
CA ASP A 676 21.44 23.28 23.29
C ASP A 676 21.26 22.58 24.66
N PRO A 677 22.02 21.50 24.93
CA PRO A 677 21.96 20.80 26.22
C PRO A 677 22.27 21.69 27.43
N ALA A 678 23.09 22.72 27.26
CA ALA A 678 23.40 23.66 28.34
C ALA A 678 22.20 24.53 28.71
N LEU A 679 21.43 25.01 27.72
CA LEU A 679 20.18 25.73 27.97
C LEU A 679 19.13 24.80 28.57
N LEU A 680 18.90 23.62 27.98
CA LEU A 680 17.91 22.66 28.48
C LEU A 680 18.18 22.22 29.92
N ARG A 681 19.44 22.01 30.33
CA ARG A 681 19.80 21.75 31.73
C ARG A 681 19.34 22.86 32.68
N LYS A 682 19.51 24.14 32.29
CA LYS A 682 19.04 25.28 33.09
C LYS A 682 17.51 25.27 33.21
N LEU A 683 16.82 25.01 32.09
CA LEU A 683 15.36 24.99 32.03
C LEU A 683 14.73 23.79 32.77
N ALA A 684 15.44 22.68 32.88
CA ALA A 684 15.02 21.50 33.61
C ALA A 684 15.30 21.60 35.12
N THR A 685 16.16 22.53 35.55
CA THR A 685 16.55 22.64 36.96
C THR A 685 15.40 23.17 37.81
N VAL A 686 15.06 22.42 38.86
CA VAL A 686 14.27 22.87 40.02
C VAL A 686 15.06 22.52 41.30
N PRO A 687 15.15 23.40 42.31
CA PRO A 687 15.88 23.09 43.54
C PRO A 687 15.29 21.87 44.27
N ALA A 688 16.10 20.83 44.49
CA ALA A 688 15.69 19.63 45.21
C ALA A 688 15.61 19.83 46.74
N ASP A 689 16.25 20.88 47.25
CA ASP A 689 16.41 21.19 48.68
C ASP A 689 16.21 22.70 48.88
N THR A 690 15.50 23.09 49.94
CA THR A 690 15.08 24.49 50.19
C THR A 690 16.23 25.48 50.42
N ASN A 691 17.47 24.99 50.50
CA ASN A 691 18.69 25.78 50.69
C ASN A 691 19.23 26.45 49.40
N LEU A 692 18.73 26.05 48.22
CA LEU A 692 18.98 26.72 46.93
C LEU A 692 17.85 27.70 46.57
N TYR A 693 17.16 28.23 47.58
CA TYR A 693 16.21 29.32 47.40
C TYR A 693 16.95 30.67 47.28
N PRO A 694 16.61 31.50 46.28
CA PRO A 694 15.57 31.28 45.27
C PRO A 694 16.05 30.40 44.10
N ASP A 695 15.09 29.73 43.44
CA ASP A 695 15.31 29.01 42.18
C ASP A 695 16.05 29.90 41.17
N PRO A 696 17.28 29.56 40.78
CA PRO A 696 18.14 30.44 39.99
C PRO A 696 17.66 30.62 38.54
N TYR A 697 16.74 29.77 38.05
CA TYR A 697 16.25 29.80 36.69
C TYR A 697 14.75 30.10 36.59
N LEU A 698 14.07 30.40 37.71
CA LEU A 698 12.66 30.76 37.72
C LEU A 698 12.32 31.90 36.76
N GLU A 699 13.07 33.01 36.81
CA GLU A 699 12.82 34.16 35.93
C GLU A 699 13.11 33.83 34.46
N LEU A 700 14.11 32.98 34.18
CA LEU A 700 14.36 32.50 32.81
C LEU A 700 13.16 31.71 32.28
N ARG A 701 12.61 30.78 33.07
CA ARG A 701 11.40 30.03 32.70
C ARG A 701 10.19 30.95 32.52
N ARG A 702 10.02 31.93 33.41
CA ARG A 702 8.92 32.90 33.36
C ARG A 702 9.01 33.79 32.11
N THR A 703 10.19 34.27 31.74
CA THR A 703 10.39 35.04 30.49
C THR A 703 10.03 34.23 29.26
N ILE A 704 10.43 32.95 29.21
CA ILE A 704 10.08 32.05 28.10
C ILE A 704 8.57 31.83 28.05
N TYR A 705 7.92 31.52 29.17
CA TYR A 705 6.47 31.34 29.23
C TYR A 705 5.70 32.59 28.77
N ASN A 706 6.10 33.76 29.24
CA ASN A 706 5.47 35.04 28.87
C ASN A 706 5.72 35.45 27.41
N SER A 707 6.59 34.74 26.69
CA SER A 707 6.78 34.94 25.25
C SER A 707 5.72 34.19 24.43
N PHE A 708 5.01 33.21 25.01
CA PHE A 708 3.92 32.50 24.35
C PHE A 708 2.61 33.28 24.38
N ARG A 709 1.83 33.16 23.30
CA ARG A 709 0.50 33.74 23.14
C ARG A 709 -0.50 33.07 24.10
N PRO A 710 -1.17 33.80 25.00
CA PRO A 710 -2.10 33.20 25.97
C PRO A 710 -3.29 32.46 25.33
N THR A 711 -3.75 31.38 25.96
CA THR A 711 -4.83 30.47 25.47
C THR A 711 -6.19 31.12 25.23
N ASN A 712 -6.48 32.29 25.81
CA ASN A 712 -7.78 32.96 25.71
C ASN A 712 -7.64 34.48 25.47
N THR A 713 -6.57 34.91 24.81
CA THR A 713 -6.36 36.34 24.53
C THR A 713 -7.52 36.89 23.68
N GLN A 714 -7.95 38.11 24.01
CA GLN A 714 -8.98 38.84 23.27
C GLN A 714 -8.36 39.79 22.23
N THR A 715 -7.04 39.91 22.23
CA THR A 715 -6.29 40.83 21.37
C THR A 715 -5.41 40.06 20.40
N VAL A 716 -5.17 40.67 19.25
CA VAL A 716 -4.28 40.14 18.22
C VAL A 716 -2.83 40.41 18.64
N GLU A 717 -2.05 39.35 18.85
CA GLU A 717 -0.66 39.42 19.30
C GLU A 717 0.26 38.73 18.29
N ALA A 718 0.60 39.37 17.17
CA ALA A 718 1.39 38.76 16.10
C ALA A 718 2.80 38.31 16.52
N ALA A 719 3.42 39.03 17.48
CA ALA A 719 4.80 38.77 17.92
C ALA A 719 4.98 37.64 18.93
N ALA A 720 3.91 37.23 19.61
CA ALA A 720 3.96 36.16 20.60
C ALA A 720 4.14 34.78 19.95
N TRP A 721 4.74 33.85 20.68
CA TRP A 721 5.02 32.49 20.20
C TRP A 721 3.80 31.57 20.32
N PRO A 722 3.67 30.56 19.45
CA PRO A 722 4.52 30.33 18.27
C PRO A 722 4.18 31.32 17.15
N TRP A 723 5.11 31.49 16.21
CA TRP A 723 4.93 32.34 15.02
C TRP A 723 4.18 31.61 13.90
N ASN A 724 3.06 30.97 14.27
CA ASN A 724 2.20 30.25 13.36
C ASN A 724 0.87 30.99 13.18
N TYR A 725 0.36 30.98 11.95
CA TYR A 725 -1.03 31.29 11.69
C TYR A 725 -1.95 30.25 12.35
N SER A 726 -3.24 30.57 12.45
CA SER A 726 -4.27 29.71 13.05
C SER A 726 -5.56 29.75 12.23
N ASP A 727 -6.56 28.99 12.67
CA ASP A 727 -7.79 28.65 11.95
C ASP A 727 -8.56 29.84 11.35
N ALA A 728 -8.49 31.02 11.99
CA ALA A 728 -9.22 32.21 11.55
C ALA A 728 -8.40 33.12 10.63
N TYR A 729 -7.19 32.72 10.19
CA TYR A 729 -6.43 33.51 9.23
C TYR A 729 -7.23 33.70 7.94
N GLY A 730 -7.28 34.95 7.47
CA GLY A 730 -7.99 35.29 6.24
C GLY A 730 -9.51 35.30 6.34
N TYR A 731 -10.10 34.94 7.49
CA TYR A 731 -11.54 35.11 7.73
C TYR A 731 -11.80 36.51 8.29
N THR A 732 -12.38 37.39 7.48
CA THR A 732 -12.78 38.74 7.86
C THR A 732 -14.24 38.74 8.31
N ASN A 733 -14.51 39.39 9.44
CA ASN A 733 -15.90 39.70 9.80
C ASN A 733 -16.47 40.59 8.68
N PRO A 734 -17.68 40.32 8.16
CA PRO A 734 -18.32 41.18 7.16
C PRO A 734 -18.52 42.63 7.64
N ASP A 735 -18.41 42.89 8.95
CA ASP A 735 -18.25 44.23 9.50
C ASP A 735 -16.77 44.69 9.43
N PRO A 736 -16.41 45.64 8.55
CA PRO A 736 -15.04 46.14 8.42
C PRO A 736 -14.57 46.96 9.64
N LEU A 737 -15.45 47.28 10.59
CA LEU A 737 -15.10 47.94 11.86
C LEU A 737 -14.76 46.94 12.97
N ALA A 738 -15.02 45.64 12.77
CA ALA A 738 -14.67 44.62 13.74
C ALA A 738 -13.17 44.31 13.70
N ALA A 739 -12.55 44.21 14.88
CA ALA A 739 -11.15 43.82 14.99
C ALA A 739 -10.94 42.39 14.44
N PRO A 740 -9.76 42.09 13.85
CA PRO A 740 -9.41 40.73 13.43
C PRO A 740 -9.49 39.75 14.61
N SER A 741 -9.86 38.50 14.32
CA SER A 741 -10.00 37.46 15.34
C SER A 741 -8.66 37.19 16.05
N PRO A 742 -8.64 37.03 17.38
CA PRO A 742 -7.42 36.59 18.09
C PRO A 742 -7.02 35.16 17.71
N LEU A 743 -7.86 34.40 16.99
CA LEU A 743 -7.57 33.08 16.43
C LEU A 743 -6.90 33.13 15.04
N THR A 744 -6.53 34.32 14.56
CA THR A 744 -5.70 34.48 13.35
C THR A 744 -4.28 33.93 13.56
N TYR A 745 -3.77 33.97 14.79
CA TYR A 745 -2.47 33.40 15.16
C TYR A 745 -2.63 32.34 16.26
N MET A 746 -1.74 31.36 16.23
CA MET A 746 -1.81 30.15 17.05
C MET A 746 -1.70 30.47 18.55
N GLN A 747 -2.76 30.23 19.31
CA GLN A 747 -2.73 30.41 20.77
C GLN A 747 -2.14 29.17 21.45
N LEU A 748 -1.61 29.35 22.66
CA LEU A 748 -1.10 28.22 23.45
C LEU A 748 -2.24 27.22 23.74
N PRO A 749 -2.15 25.95 23.29
CA PRO A 749 -3.19 24.96 23.55
C PRO A 749 -3.41 24.78 25.06
N PRO A 750 -4.65 24.46 25.52
CA PRO A 750 -4.94 24.34 26.95
C PRO A 750 -4.01 23.39 27.71
N PHE A 751 -3.65 22.25 27.11
CA PHE A 751 -2.73 21.31 27.73
C PHE A 751 -1.29 21.83 27.79
N TYR A 752 -0.81 22.53 26.76
CA TYR A 752 0.50 23.17 26.80
C TYR A 752 0.55 24.27 27.85
N ASN A 753 -0.53 25.05 27.99
CA ASN A 753 -0.63 26.03 29.07
C ASN A 753 -0.57 25.37 30.45
N TYR A 754 -1.27 24.25 30.65
CA TYR A 754 -1.17 23.46 31.87
C TYR A 754 0.28 23.00 32.15
N VAL A 755 0.97 22.44 31.15
CA VAL A 755 2.37 22.00 31.25
C VAL A 755 3.30 23.16 31.60
N LEU A 756 3.26 24.25 30.82
CA LEU A 756 4.18 25.37 31.01
C LEU A 756 3.90 26.15 32.30
N THR A 757 2.64 26.24 32.75
CA THR A 757 2.32 26.84 34.05
C THR A 757 2.95 26.05 35.20
N ASN A 758 2.83 24.72 35.19
CA ASN A 758 3.48 23.86 36.19
C ASN A 758 5.00 23.96 36.12
N TRP A 759 5.57 23.98 34.91
CA TRP A 759 7.01 24.13 34.69
C TRP A 759 7.57 25.45 35.25
N VAL A 760 6.91 26.59 34.99
CA VAL A 760 7.31 27.88 35.56
C VAL A 760 7.23 27.84 37.09
N ASN A 761 6.17 27.26 37.64
CA ASN A 761 5.96 27.12 39.08
C ASN A 761 6.88 26.10 39.76
N GLY A 762 7.76 25.42 39.03
CA GLY A 762 8.65 24.38 39.57
C GLY A 762 7.95 23.07 39.93
N LEU A 763 6.72 22.85 39.43
CA LEU A 763 5.90 21.67 39.69
C LEU A 763 6.10 20.59 38.62
N PHE A 764 7.36 20.19 38.40
CA PHE A 764 7.72 19.21 37.39
C PHE A 764 8.91 18.34 37.84
N ILE A 765 9.11 17.22 37.16
CA ILE A 765 10.21 16.29 37.39
C ILE A 765 11.39 16.70 36.50
N ASN A 766 12.55 16.95 37.10
CA ASN A 766 13.81 17.13 36.37
C ASN A 766 14.37 15.77 35.95
N ASP A 767 13.89 15.24 34.83
CA ASP A 767 14.30 13.98 34.22
C ASP A 767 15.05 14.20 32.89
N TYR A 768 15.68 15.37 32.71
CA TYR A 768 16.44 15.67 31.51
C TYR A 768 17.80 14.99 31.53
N ASP A 769 17.96 13.98 30.68
CA ASP A 769 19.25 13.38 30.35
C ASP A 769 19.62 13.67 28.88
N PRO A 770 20.64 14.51 28.62
CA PRO A 770 21.09 14.77 27.25
C PRO A 770 21.74 13.56 26.58
N ALA A 771 22.11 12.51 27.34
CA ALA A 771 22.68 11.28 26.81
C ALA A 771 21.61 10.21 26.48
N GLU A 772 20.34 10.45 26.81
CA GLU A 772 19.24 9.52 26.58
C GLU A 772 19.15 9.11 25.10
N GLN A 773 19.16 7.80 24.86
CA GLN A 773 18.96 7.21 23.53
C GLN A 773 17.56 6.57 23.48
N PRO A 774 16.56 7.23 22.88
CA PRO A 774 15.23 6.65 22.76
C PRO A 774 15.21 5.50 21.74
N PRO A 775 14.23 4.58 21.86
CA PRO A 775 13.99 3.52 20.88
C PRO A 775 13.93 4.06 19.43
N GLN A 776 14.72 3.46 18.53
CA GLN A 776 14.72 3.80 17.11
C GLN A 776 13.86 2.85 16.27
N THR A 777 13.60 1.64 16.78
CA THR A 777 12.70 0.67 16.19
C THR A 777 11.67 0.19 17.21
N ILE A 778 10.53 -0.32 16.74
CA ILE A 778 9.50 -0.84 17.64
C ILE A 778 9.97 -2.05 18.45
N ALA A 779 10.96 -2.79 17.95
CA ALA A 779 11.56 -3.93 18.67
C ALA A 779 12.35 -3.50 19.91
N ASP A 780 12.81 -2.24 19.95
CA ASP A 780 13.52 -1.65 21.11
C ASP A 780 12.54 -1.16 22.19
N VAL A 781 11.24 -1.14 21.91
CA VAL A 781 10.20 -0.70 22.84
C VAL A 781 9.70 -1.90 23.64
N ASP A 782 9.54 -1.71 24.95
CA ASP A 782 8.92 -2.72 25.83
C ASP A 782 7.55 -3.17 25.30
N LEU A 783 7.28 -4.49 25.33
CA LEU A 783 6.08 -5.09 24.73
C LEU A 783 4.78 -4.41 25.20
N GLN A 784 4.69 -4.01 26.47
CA GLN A 784 3.49 -3.35 27.01
C GLN A 784 3.28 -1.95 26.41
N LYS A 785 4.35 -1.29 25.97
CA LYS A 785 4.33 0.06 25.41
C LYS A 785 4.27 0.10 23.89
N GLN A 786 4.51 -1.03 23.21
CA GLN A 786 4.52 -1.08 21.74
C GLN A 786 3.19 -0.59 21.13
N PRO A 787 1.99 -1.00 21.61
CA PRO A 787 0.74 -0.56 21.01
C PRO A 787 0.50 0.96 21.11
N ASP A 788 0.73 1.55 22.29
CA ASP A 788 0.64 3.01 22.51
C ASP A 788 1.65 3.76 21.66
N THR A 789 2.88 3.25 21.57
CA THR A 789 3.94 3.86 20.77
C THR A 789 3.55 3.91 19.28
N LEU A 790 2.99 2.82 18.74
CA LEU A 790 2.51 2.77 17.36
C LEU A 790 1.37 3.77 17.12
N ASP A 791 0.36 3.78 17.99
CA ASP A 791 -0.83 4.66 17.87
C ASP A 791 -0.41 6.14 17.85
N ARG A 792 0.50 6.51 18.75
CA ARG A 792 0.98 7.89 18.90
C ARG A 792 2.00 8.28 17.84
N ALA A 793 2.91 7.38 17.46
CA ALA A 793 3.94 7.67 16.46
C ALA A 793 3.32 8.02 15.10
N ALA A 794 2.28 7.30 14.68
CA ALA A 794 1.57 7.59 13.43
C ALA A 794 1.02 9.04 13.38
N MET A 795 0.54 9.56 14.51
CA MET A 795 -0.05 10.92 14.62
C MET A 795 0.98 12.00 14.96
N ARG A 796 2.12 11.65 15.56
CA ARG A 796 3.20 12.59 15.91
C ARG A 796 3.79 13.26 14.68
N PHE A 797 3.80 12.55 13.55
CA PHE A 797 4.23 13.08 12.25
C PHE A 797 3.07 13.61 11.41
N CYS A 798 1.97 14.07 12.01
CA CYS A 798 0.91 14.84 11.37
C CYS A 798 0.75 16.20 12.06
N LEU A 799 0.32 17.23 11.32
CA LEU A 799 0.21 18.59 11.86
C LEU A 799 -1.15 18.86 12.49
N ALA A 800 -1.17 19.71 13.52
CA ALA A 800 -2.39 20.26 14.12
C ALA A 800 -2.24 21.73 14.56
N ASP A 801 -1.31 22.46 13.94
CA ASP A 801 -1.09 23.89 14.19
C ASP A 801 -2.34 24.70 13.79
N ALA A 802 -2.57 24.87 12.47
CA ALA A 802 -3.75 25.53 11.91
C ALA A 802 -4.59 24.56 11.06
N PHE A 803 -5.91 24.70 11.09
CA PHE A 803 -6.83 23.99 10.22
C PHE A 803 -7.43 24.91 9.15
N HIS A 804 -6.64 25.20 8.11
CA HIS A 804 -7.02 26.07 6.99
C HIS A 804 -6.68 25.53 5.56
N PRO A 805 -6.98 24.27 5.22
CA PRO A 805 -7.61 23.21 6.01
C PRO A 805 -6.62 22.40 6.88
N GLY A 806 -5.32 22.50 6.63
CA GLY A 806 -4.31 21.59 7.20
C GLY A 806 -3.67 20.77 6.08
N ALA A 807 -2.74 19.88 6.43
CA ALA A 807 -2.01 19.06 5.45
C ALA A 807 -2.61 17.66 5.30
N GLU A 808 -2.58 16.83 6.35
CA GLU A 808 -3.06 15.44 6.28
C GLU A 808 -4.55 15.30 6.61
N LEU A 809 -4.98 15.99 7.67
CA LEU A 809 -6.31 15.96 8.26
C LEU A 809 -6.66 17.37 8.75
N THR A 810 -7.90 17.57 9.20
CA THR A 810 -8.39 18.89 9.62
C THR A 810 -9.19 18.87 10.92
N TRP A 811 -9.82 20.00 11.27
CA TRP A 811 -10.52 20.28 12.52
C TRP A 811 -11.56 19.25 12.98
N PRO A 812 -12.21 18.40 12.15
CA PRO A 812 -13.01 17.29 12.66
C PRO A 812 -12.25 16.42 13.66
N MET A 813 -10.92 16.27 13.50
CA MET A 813 -10.10 15.49 14.42
C MET A 813 -10.09 16.01 15.86
N ARG A 814 -10.40 17.30 16.10
CA ARG A 814 -10.53 17.84 17.47
C ARG A 814 -11.89 17.62 18.14
N ASN A 815 -12.80 16.89 17.48
CA ASN A 815 -14.14 16.64 17.99
C ASN A 815 -14.24 15.25 18.64
N PRO A 816 -14.61 15.16 19.93
CA PRO A 816 -14.58 13.90 20.68
C PRO A 816 -15.58 12.85 20.18
N SER A 817 -16.66 13.26 19.50
CA SER A 817 -17.66 12.36 18.90
C SER A 817 -17.08 11.43 17.83
N MET A 818 -15.95 11.82 17.22
CA MET A 818 -15.21 11.03 16.24
C MET A 818 -14.62 9.75 16.83
N TYR A 819 -14.48 9.64 18.15
CA TYR A 819 -13.71 8.57 18.80
C TYR A 819 -14.58 7.73 19.73
N ARG A 820 -14.28 6.42 19.77
CA ARG A 820 -14.86 5.47 20.75
C ARG A 820 -13.92 5.18 21.92
N ALA A 821 -12.62 5.34 21.70
CA ALA A 821 -11.53 5.22 22.66
C ALA A 821 -10.32 6.01 22.10
N PRO A 822 -9.25 6.25 22.89
CA PRO A 822 -8.04 6.90 22.38
C PRO A 822 -7.53 6.23 21.08
N TYR A 823 -7.30 7.04 20.05
CA TYR A 823 -6.87 6.62 18.70
C TYR A 823 -7.82 5.63 17.99
N ARG A 824 -9.06 5.48 18.46
CA ARG A 824 -10.07 4.61 17.85
C ARG A 824 -11.20 5.42 17.24
N ILE A 825 -11.16 5.59 15.92
CA ILE A 825 -12.24 6.21 15.16
C ILE A 825 -13.55 5.45 15.37
N ARG A 826 -14.61 6.16 15.71
CA ARG A 826 -15.95 5.61 15.85
C ARG A 826 -16.48 5.26 14.47
N LEU A 827 -16.41 3.98 14.11
CA LEU A 827 -16.97 3.45 12.87
C LEU A 827 -18.50 3.52 12.92
N CYS A 828 -19.12 3.91 11.81
CA CYS A 828 -20.57 3.85 11.64
C CYS A 828 -21.06 2.40 11.52
N GLU A 829 -22.21 2.10 12.13
CA GLU A 829 -22.85 0.79 11.98
C GLU A 829 -23.26 0.52 10.53
N GLU A 830 -23.08 -0.73 10.09
CA GLU A 830 -23.48 -1.15 8.74
C GLU A 830 -24.98 -0.96 8.50
N GLY A 831 -25.33 -0.55 7.28
CA GLY A 831 -26.74 -0.32 6.88
C GLY A 831 -27.29 1.07 7.24
N LEU A 832 -26.57 1.89 8.02
CA LEU A 832 -26.99 3.26 8.31
C LEU A 832 -26.60 4.23 7.19
N SER A 833 -27.60 4.71 6.45
CA SER A 833 -27.44 5.77 5.46
C SER A 833 -26.91 7.06 6.10
N GLU A 834 -26.03 7.76 5.38
CA GLU A 834 -25.56 9.08 5.81
C GLU A 834 -26.70 10.12 5.67
N PRO A 835 -26.96 10.95 6.70
CA PRO A 835 -27.93 12.03 6.60
C PRO A 835 -27.57 13.01 5.48
N THR A 836 -28.59 13.59 4.84
CA THR A 836 -28.41 14.75 3.96
C THR A 836 -28.44 16.03 4.79
N TYR A 837 -27.52 16.94 4.52
CA TYR A 837 -27.45 18.27 5.16
C TYR A 837 -27.94 19.39 4.22
N GLY A 838 -28.62 19.03 3.13
CA GLY A 838 -29.17 20.00 2.18
C GLY A 838 -28.15 20.55 1.18
N ALA A 839 -28.42 21.74 0.64
CA ALA A 839 -27.54 22.40 -0.33
C ALA A 839 -26.43 23.23 0.34
N MET A 840 -26.62 23.59 1.61
CA MET A 840 -25.71 24.41 2.41
C MET A 840 -25.48 23.68 3.74
N LEU A 841 -24.23 23.45 4.09
CA LEU A 841 -23.86 22.92 5.40
C LEU A 841 -23.67 24.09 6.37
N THR A 842 -24.33 24.02 7.51
CA THR A 842 -24.22 25.04 8.58
C THR A 842 -23.40 24.51 9.76
N ASN A 843 -22.92 25.42 10.61
CA ASN A 843 -22.30 25.06 11.89
C ASN A 843 -23.21 24.16 12.75
N SER A 844 -24.51 24.44 12.79
CA SER A 844 -25.50 23.66 13.54
C SER A 844 -25.61 22.22 13.03
N ASP A 845 -25.58 22.02 11.71
CA ASP A 845 -25.61 20.67 11.11
C ASP A 845 -24.36 19.87 11.48
N VAL A 846 -23.20 20.54 11.43
CA VAL A 846 -21.89 19.98 11.74
C VAL A 846 -21.80 19.50 13.18
N LEU A 847 -22.22 20.35 14.12
CA LEU A 847 -22.08 20.12 15.56
C LEU A 847 -23.26 19.32 16.17
N ALA A 848 -24.24 18.94 15.35
CA ALA A 848 -25.33 18.07 15.78
C ALA A 848 -24.80 16.72 16.30
N ILE A 849 -25.47 16.14 17.30
CA ILE A 849 -25.07 14.86 17.92
C ILE A 849 -24.99 13.72 16.90
N ASN A 850 -25.87 13.73 15.91
CA ASN A 850 -25.91 12.79 14.78
C ASN A 850 -25.44 13.43 13.47
N GLY A 851 -24.68 14.52 13.56
CA GLY A 851 -24.11 15.24 12.44
C GLY A 851 -22.91 14.50 11.82
N PRO A 852 -22.21 15.15 10.87
CA PRO A 852 -21.16 14.53 10.06
C PRO A 852 -19.89 14.13 10.83
N LEU A 853 -19.80 14.51 12.10
CA LEU A 853 -18.69 14.20 13.01
C LEU A 853 -18.94 12.91 13.83
N TYR A 854 -20.15 12.36 13.81
CA TYR A 854 -20.49 11.15 14.56
C TYR A 854 -20.63 9.94 13.63
N GLY A 855 -19.91 8.85 13.90
CA GLY A 855 -19.99 7.62 13.12
C GLY A 855 -19.36 7.78 11.74
N GLN A 856 -18.06 7.56 11.66
CA GLN A 856 -17.26 7.73 10.46
C GLN A 856 -17.45 6.57 9.49
N ARG A 857 -17.35 6.87 8.20
CA ARG A 857 -17.49 5.94 7.07
C ARG A 857 -16.25 6.07 6.18
N PRO A 858 -15.98 5.13 5.27
CA PRO A 858 -14.93 5.32 4.27
C PRO A 858 -15.01 6.71 3.63
N GLY A 859 -13.87 7.40 3.57
CA GLY A 859 -13.68 8.73 2.99
C GLY A 859 -14.16 9.91 3.85
N THR A 860 -14.59 9.72 5.11
CA THR A 860 -15.16 10.82 5.91
C THR A 860 -14.15 11.63 6.70
N LEU A 861 -12.92 11.14 6.88
CA LEU A 861 -11.86 11.92 7.53
C LEU A 861 -11.22 12.93 6.57
N THR A 862 -11.05 12.56 5.29
CA THR A 862 -10.32 13.36 4.27
C THR A 862 -11.23 14.22 3.40
N ARG A 863 -12.54 14.00 3.38
CA ARG A 863 -13.51 14.76 2.55
C ARG A 863 -13.48 16.28 2.74
N TRP A 864 -13.02 16.73 3.90
CA TRP A 864 -12.94 18.12 4.32
C TRP A 864 -11.75 18.87 3.71
N MET A 865 -10.74 18.13 3.24
CA MET A 865 -9.49 18.70 2.76
C MET A 865 -9.66 19.38 1.41
N ALA A 866 -8.65 20.17 1.02
CA ALA A 866 -8.56 20.80 -0.29
C ALA A 866 -8.70 19.78 -1.43
N LEU A 867 -9.33 20.22 -2.53
CA LEU A 867 -9.51 19.45 -3.75
C LEU A 867 -9.06 20.27 -4.96
N PRO A 868 -8.00 19.86 -5.68
CA PRO A 868 -7.04 18.81 -5.28
C PRO A 868 -6.03 19.30 -4.22
N TRP A 869 -5.41 18.37 -3.48
CA TRP A 869 -4.47 18.71 -2.39
C TRP A 869 -3.21 19.49 -2.85
N GLN A 870 -2.79 19.31 -4.10
CA GLN A 870 -1.64 20.02 -4.70
C GLN A 870 -1.87 21.53 -4.78
N GLY A 871 -3.12 21.95 -4.99
CA GLY A 871 -3.49 23.36 -5.01
C GLY A 871 -3.18 24.04 -3.67
N ASP A 872 -3.48 23.39 -2.55
CA ASP A 872 -3.16 23.93 -1.24
C ASP A 872 -1.65 23.94 -0.96
N THR A 873 -0.94 22.89 -1.38
CA THR A 873 0.52 22.76 -1.22
C THR A 873 1.28 23.88 -1.95
N ALA A 874 0.89 24.22 -3.18
CA ALA A 874 1.53 25.29 -3.96
C ALA A 874 1.40 26.69 -3.31
N TYR A 875 0.49 26.84 -2.34
CA TYR A 875 0.18 28.11 -1.70
C TYR A 875 0.34 28.09 -0.19
N CYS A 876 0.88 27.04 0.41
CA CYS A 876 1.21 27.02 1.84
C CYS A 876 2.55 27.77 2.04
N ARG A 877 2.49 29.05 2.43
CA ARG A 877 3.65 29.95 2.56
C ARG A 877 3.74 30.59 3.96
N SER A 878 4.67 31.54 4.09
CA SER A 878 4.91 32.36 5.28
C SER A 878 4.99 33.84 4.92
N GLY A 879 4.88 34.72 5.92
CA GLY A 879 5.13 36.15 5.75
C GLY A 879 4.17 36.84 4.77
N TYR A 880 2.89 36.47 4.79
CA TYR A 880 1.87 37.15 3.98
C TYR A 880 1.70 38.62 4.41
N GLU A 881 1.96 38.90 5.69
CA GLU A 881 2.05 40.26 6.25
C GLU A 881 3.50 40.75 6.20
N PHE A 882 4.00 41.01 5.00
CA PHE A 882 5.41 41.36 4.77
C PHE A 882 5.88 42.60 5.54
N GLU A 883 4.97 43.55 5.80
CA GLU A 883 5.24 44.76 6.57
C GLU A 883 5.55 44.46 8.04
N TYR A 884 5.06 43.33 8.56
CA TYR A 884 5.38 42.83 9.90
C TYR A 884 6.72 42.08 9.88
N ASP A 885 6.79 40.96 9.15
CA ASP A 885 8.02 40.22 8.92
C ASP A 885 7.93 39.38 7.62
N PRO A 886 9.00 39.32 6.81
CA PRO A 886 8.99 38.61 5.54
C PRO A 886 8.97 37.08 5.64
N TYR A 887 9.31 36.49 6.79
CA TYR A 887 9.46 35.04 6.98
C TYR A 887 8.46 34.44 7.96
N VAL A 888 7.87 35.25 8.84
CA VAL A 888 6.87 34.81 9.82
C VAL A 888 5.70 35.80 9.88
N PRO A 889 4.50 35.37 10.27
CA PRO A 889 4.10 34.01 10.66
C PRO A 889 4.08 33.00 9.50
N THR A 890 3.94 31.72 9.83
CA THR A 890 3.90 30.60 8.86
C THR A 890 2.74 29.64 9.13
N PHE A 891 2.29 28.90 8.12
CA PHE A 891 1.31 27.83 8.29
C PHE A 891 1.99 26.52 8.75
N TRP A 892 2.53 25.75 7.82
CA TRP A 892 2.91 24.34 8.02
C TRP A 892 4.32 24.03 7.49
N PRO A 893 5.37 24.72 7.96
CA PRO A 893 6.71 24.60 7.38
C PRO A 893 7.31 23.19 7.50
N ALA A 894 6.90 22.40 8.50
CA ALA A 894 7.35 21.02 8.67
C ALA A 894 6.75 20.01 7.65
N ARG A 895 5.74 20.41 6.87
CA ARG A 895 5.18 19.58 5.78
C ARG A 895 5.40 20.21 4.42
N VAL A 896 5.26 21.53 4.35
CA VAL A 896 5.50 22.34 3.16
C VAL A 896 6.56 23.38 3.53
N PRO A 897 7.86 23.08 3.34
CA PRO A 897 8.94 23.99 3.72
C PRO A 897 8.78 25.38 3.12
N ASN A 898 9.18 26.43 3.85
CA ASN A 898 9.15 27.80 3.33
C ASN A 898 10.52 28.18 2.77
N GLN A 899 11.57 28.05 3.58
CA GLN A 899 12.95 28.31 3.19
C GLN A 899 13.86 27.17 3.67
N VAL A 900 14.82 26.76 2.84
CA VAL A 900 15.56 25.49 3.00
C VAL A 900 17.07 25.67 2.87
N LEU A 901 17.86 24.75 3.45
CA LEU A 901 19.29 24.63 3.16
C LEU A 901 19.49 23.80 1.88
N THR A 902 20.11 24.40 0.85
CA THR A 902 20.37 23.69 -0.41
C THR A 902 21.59 22.78 -0.30
N GLU A 903 21.67 21.78 -1.18
CA GLU A 903 22.87 20.93 -1.26
C GLU A 903 24.14 21.72 -1.65
N VAL A 904 24.00 22.79 -2.46
CA VAL A 904 25.12 23.67 -2.83
C VAL A 904 25.64 24.43 -1.62
N ASP A 905 24.74 25.00 -0.82
CA ASP A 905 25.09 25.71 0.41
C ASP A 905 25.69 24.75 1.46
N TYR A 906 25.16 23.54 1.56
CA TYR A 906 25.75 22.47 2.39
C TYR A 906 27.19 22.16 1.97
N HIS A 907 27.46 21.98 0.68
CA HIS A 907 28.82 21.72 0.21
C HIS A 907 29.76 22.89 0.49
N THR A 908 29.27 24.12 0.34
CA THR A 908 30.04 25.32 0.70
C THR A 908 30.34 25.37 2.19
N LEU A 909 29.37 25.05 3.05
CA LEU A 909 29.54 24.97 4.50
C LEU A 909 30.60 23.92 4.90
N CYS A 910 30.67 22.79 4.20
CA CYS A 910 31.61 21.70 4.44
C CYS A 910 33.00 21.92 3.82
N ASP A 911 33.18 22.87 2.92
CA ASP A 911 34.45 23.10 2.22
C ASP A 911 35.45 23.87 3.10
N LEU A 912 36.38 23.14 3.72
CA LEU A 912 37.44 23.71 4.58
C LEU A 912 38.42 24.63 3.83
N THR A 913 38.39 24.68 2.49
CA THR A 913 39.20 25.61 1.70
C THR A 913 38.58 27.01 1.62
N GLN A 914 37.29 27.15 1.94
CA GLN A 914 36.60 28.44 1.98
C GLN A 914 36.84 29.17 3.32
N PRO A 915 36.92 30.51 3.30
CA PRO A 915 36.89 31.32 4.52
C PRO A 915 35.65 31.01 5.39
N LEU A 916 35.83 31.04 6.72
CA LEU A 916 34.76 30.70 7.67
C LEU A 916 33.51 31.60 7.48
N ASP A 917 33.68 32.88 7.19
CA ASP A 917 32.58 33.81 6.93
C ASP A 917 31.76 33.42 5.69
N ILE A 918 32.39 32.91 4.62
CA ILE A 918 31.71 32.36 3.45
C ILE A 918 30.93 31.09 3.81
N ARG A 919 31.54 30.19 4.58
CA ARG A 919 30.89 28.94 5.04
C ARG A 919 29.67 29.24 5.93
N LEU A 920 29.81 30.18 6.86
CA LEU A 920 28.72 30.63 7.73
C LEU A 920 27.63 31.36 6.92
N ALA A 921 27.99 32.16 5.92
CA ALA A 921 27.03 32.78 5.02
C ALA A 921 26.24 31.73 4.23
N ALA A 922 26.88 30.66 3.75
CA ALA A 922 26.19 29.54 3.11
C ALA A 922 25.23 28.83 4.08
N PHE A 923 25.63 28.61 5.34
CA PHE A 923 24.72 28.08 6.35
C PHE A 923 23.53 29.01 6.61
N GLN A 924 23.67 30.33 6.53
CA GLN A 924 22.58 31.29 6.73
C GLN A 924 21.74 31.52 5.46
N ASN A 925 22.25 31.14 4.29
CA ASN A 925 21.51 31.22 3.04
C ASN A 925 20.35 30.22 3.05
N ARG A 926 19.14 30.73 2.85
CA ARG A 926 17.88 29.98 2.95
C ARG A 926 16.94 30.41 1.82
N PRO A 927 17.15 29.94 0.58
CA PRO A 927 16.25 30.25 -0.51
C PRO A 927 14.85 29.63 -0.30
N GLY A 928 13.83 30.25 -0.90
CA GLY A 928 12.45 29.77 -0.83
C GLY A 928 12.27 28.40 -1.46
N TRP A 929 11.57 27.48 -0.80
CA TRP A 929 11.33 26.12 -1.31
C TRP A 929 10.47 26.12 -2.58
N LEU A 930 9.44 26.97 -2.63
CA LEU A 930 8.55 27.12 -3.78
C LEU A 930 9.16 27.85 -5.00
N ARG A 931 10.46 28.20 -4.96
CA ARG A 931 11.19 28.69 -6.15
C ARG A 931 11.21 27.69 -7.31
N GLN A 932 10.80 26.45 -7.06
CA GLN A 932 10.63 25.38 -8.01
C GLN A 932 9.39 25.54 -8.91
N LEU A 933 8.42 26.38 -8.51
CA LEU A 933 7.23 26.66 -9.29
C LEU A 933 7.52 27.64 -10.44
N PRO A 934 6.79 27.58 -11.57
CA PRO A 934 6.92 28.52 -12.68
C PRO A 934 6.39 29.88 -12.25
N SER A 935 7.23 30.67 -11.65
CA SER A 935 6.77 31.70 -10.73
C SER A 935 6.31 33.00 -11.40
N ALA A 936 6.57 33.14 -12.70
CA ALA A 936 6.01 34.18 -13.56
C ALA A 936 4.60 33.83 -14.07
N SER A 937 4.11 32.62 -13.82
CA SER A 937 2.81 32.16 -14.25
C SER A 937 1.69 32.54 -13.27
N PRO A 938 0.46 32.79 -13.76
CA PRO A 938 -0.72 33.00 -12.93
C PRO A 938 -1.02 31.84 -11.97
N ALA A 939 -1.87 32.12 -10.98
CA ALA A 939 -2.16 31.16 -9.94
C ALA A 939 -2.60 29.75 -10.40
N PRO A 940 -3.55 29.60 -11.34
CA PRO A 940 -3.96 28.28 -11.84
C PRO A 940 -2.84 27.46 -12.49
N GLU A 941 -1.92 28.12 -13.19
CA GLU A 941 -0.80 27.45 -13.86
C GLU A 941 0.21 26.90 -12.83
N GLN A 942 0.48 27.63 -11.75
CA GLN A 942 1.32 27.13 -10.66
C GLN A 942 0.69 25.91 -9.96
N MET A 943 -0.64 25.88 -9.79
CA MET A 943 -1.33 24.71 -9.25
C MET A 943 -1.25 23.51 -10.18
N LEU A 944 -1.50 23.70 -11.48
CA LEU A 944 -1.38 22.65 -12.50
C LEU A 944 0.07 22.13 -12.58
N TYR A 945 1.05 23.01 -12.38
CA TYR A 945 2.44 22.61 -12.28
C TYR A 945 2.67 21.69 -11.07
N MET A 946 2.17 22.05 -9.89
CA MET A 946 2.27 21.17 -8.72
C MET A 946 1.54 19.83 -8.95
N VAL A 947 0.38 19.82 -9.61
CA VAL A 947 -0.32 18.57 -9.99
C VAL A 947 0.57 17.68 -10.85
N ALA A 948 1.25 18.24 -11.86
CA ALA A 948 2.09 17.47 -12.77
C ALA A 948 3.48 17.13 -12.22
N HIS A 949 4.03 17.96 -11.34
CA HIS A 949 5.44 17.95 -10.95
C HIS A 949 5.68 17.89 -9.44
N PHE A 950 4.69 17.54 -8.60
CA PHE A 950 4.93 17.38 -7.16
C PHE A 950 6.08 16.41 -6.86
N GLY A 951 6.24 15.40 -7.72
CA GLY A 951 7.33 14.43 -7.69
C GLY A 951 8.71 15.05 -7.83
N GLU A 952 8.86 16.27 -8.35
CA GLU A 952 10.15 16.95 -8.50
C GLU A 952 10.52 17.84 -7.30
N MET A 953 9.56 18.10 -6.40
CA MET A 953 9.70 19.04 -5.30
C MET A 953 10.73 18.56 -4.27
N GLY A 954 11.61 19.46 -3.81
CA GLY A 954 12.66 19.14 -2.84
C GLY A 954 12.17 18.50 -1.54
N ILE A 955 12.86 17.46 -1.07
CA ILE A 955 12.59 16.80 0.22
C ILE A 955 13.79 17.03 1.14
N LEU A 956 13.56 17.46 2.38
CA LEU A 956 14.63 17.64 3.36
C LEU A 956 15.06 16.29 3.94
N GLU A 957 16.33 15.95 3.79
CA GLU A 957 16.91 14.70 4.29
C GLU A 957 18.18 14.98 5.10
N ALA A 958 18.55 14.02 5.95
CA ALA A 958 19.66 14.15 6.88
C ALA A 958 21.02 14.01 6.19
N LYS A 959 21.91 14.99 6.44
CA LYS A 959 23.37 14.91 6.20
C LYS A 959 24.13 15.24 7.50
N PRO A 960 25.38 14.76 7.66
CA PRO A 960 26.18 15.10 8.83
C PRO A 960 26.62 16.57 8.82
N ARG A 961 26.85 17.16 10.00
CA ARG A 961 27.53 18.46 10.12
C ARG A 961 29.02 18.35 9.73
N PRO A 962 29.70 19.48 9.39
CA PRO A 962 31.16 19.54 9.35
C PRO A 962 31.78 19.25 10.72
N ASP A 963 32.91 18.53 10.73
CA ASP A 963 33.59 18.12 11.96
C ASP A 963 34.06 19.31 12.81
N ASP A 964 34.49 20.40 12.15
CA ASP A 964 35.06 21.60 12.77
C ASP A 964 34.02 22.60 13.32
N LEU A 965 32.72 22.36 13.11
CA LEU A 965 31.62 23.21 13.59
C LEU A 965 30.75 22.44 14.59
N ASP A 966 31.26 22.26 15.81
CA ASP A 966 30.62 21.48 16.88
C ASP A 966 29.38 22.13 17.52
N TRP A 967 29.21 23.43 17.33
CA TRP A 967 28.00 24.17 17.74
C TRP A 967 26.78 23.87 16.84
N LEU A 968 26.98 23.27 15.66
CA LEU A 968 25.90 22.76 14.83
C LEU A 968 25.40 21.41 15.38
N PRO A 969 24.11 21.09 15.22
CA PRO A 969 23.60 19.76 15.55
C PRO A 969 24.28 18.70 14.67
N ALA A 970 24.46 17.49 15.21
CA ALA A 970 25.15 16.39 14.52
C ALA A 970 24.56 16.05 13.14
N VAL A 971 23.24 16.26 13.00
CA VAL A 971 22.48 16.09 11.77
C VAL A 971 22.00 17.46 11.31
N ILE A 972 22.17 17.75 10.03
CA ILE A 972 21.64 18.91 9.34
C ILE A 972 20.74 18.47 8.18
N TYR A 973 19.65 19.20 7.96
CA TYR A 973 18.65 18.84 6.97
C TYR A 973 18.86 19.62 5.68
N VAL A 974 18.99 18.88 4.58
CA VAL A 974 19.41 19.41 3.27
C VAL A 974 18.39 19.02 2.23
N GLU A 975 18.04 19.96 1.35
CA GLU A 975 17.10 19.74 0.27
C GLU A 975 17.67 18.77 -0.79
N ASN A 976 16.98 17.66 -0.98
CA ASN A 976 17.24 16.68 -2.04
C ASN A 976 16.27 16.88 -3.20
N LEU A 977 16.85 17.14 -4.38
CA LEU A 977 16.16 17.41 -5.65
C LEU A 977 16.52 16.36 -6.69
N THR A 978 15.70 16.23 -7.73
CA THR A 978 16.07 15.45 -8.92
C THR A 978 17.25 16.11 -9.64
N ASN A 979 18.06 15.33 -10.37
CA ASN A 979 19.19 15.87 -11.13
C ASN A 979 18.77 16.94 -12.15
N VAL A 980 17.60 16.74 -12.77
CA VAL A 980 17.00 17.71 -13.70
C VAL A 980 16.69 19.02 -12.96
N LYS A 981 15.98 18.95 -11.83
CA LYS A 981 15.61 20.15 -11.07
C LYS A 981 16.83 20.87 -10.49
N LYS A 982 17.86 20.14 -10.05
CA LYS A 982 19.15 20.73 -9.63
C LYS A 982 19.77 21.57 -10.76
N ALA A 983 19.81 21.04 -11.98
CA ALA A 983 20.39 21.73 -13.12
C ALA A 983 19.57 22.96 -13.55
N GLU A 984 18.24 22.88 -13.49
CA GLU A 984 17.33 24.01 -13.75
C GLU A 984 17.56 25.13 -12.74
N LEU A 985 17.47 24.81 -11.44
CA LEU A 985 17.62 25.80 -10.37
C LEU A 985 19.02 26.40 -10.32
N ALA A 986 20.07 25.66 -10.70
CA ALA A 986 21.42 26.23 -10.80
C ALA A 986 21.49 27.33 -11.86
N LYS A 987 20.86 27.13 -13.02
CA LYS A 987 20.78 28.16 -14.08
C LYS A 987 19.93 29.35 -13.64
N ASP A 988 18.81 29.09 -12.97
CA ASP A 988 17.94 30.13 -12.44
C ASP A 988 18.64 30.95 -11.37
N TYR A 989 19.39 30.29 -10.49
CA TYR A 989 20.18 30.95 -9.47
C TYR A 989 21.28 31.84 -10.05
N GLN A 990 21.97 31.41 -11.12
CA GLN A 990 22.93 32.27 -11.81
C GLN A 990 22.28 33.52 -12.42
N ARG A 991 21.09 33.37 -13.02
CA ARG A 991 20.30 34.50 -13.54
C ARG A 991 19.87 35.43 -12.41
N PHE A 992 19.38 34.85 -11.32
CA PHE A 992 18.96 35.56 -10.12
C PHE A 992 20.11 36.35 -9.50
N GLN A 993 21.28 35.75 -9.26
CA GLN A 993 22.44 36.45 -8.68
C GLN A 993 22.84 37.68 -9.50
N LYS A 994 22.82 37.56 -10.84
CA LYS A 994 23.14 38.68 -11.73
C LYS A 994 22.16 39.85 -11.57
N ALA A 995 20.88 39.56 -11.33
CA ALA A 995 19.83 40.56 -11.10
C ALA A 995 19.77 41.05 -9.64
N PHE A 996 20.07 40.18 -8.67
CA PHE A 996 19.89 40.42 -7.24
C PHE A 996 20.70 41.60 -6.71
N GLY A 997 21.95 41.74 -7.18
CA GLY A 997 22.80 42.90 -6.85
C GLY A 997 22.25 44.24 -7.32
N GLN A 998 21.30 44.23 -8.26
CA GLN A 998 20.66 45.43 -8.83
C GLN A 998 19.32 45.76 -8.14
N LEU A 999 18.75 44.84 -7.37
CA LEU A 999 17.50 45.04 -6.63
C LEU A 999 17.67 46.00 -5.46
N GLY A 1000 16.62 46.79 -5.18
CA GLY A 1000 16.51 47.58 -3.96
C GLY A 1000 16.33 46.69 -2.72
N LEU A 1001 16.50 47.25 -1.51
CA LEU A 1001 16.42 46.48 -0.26
C LEU A 1001 15.07 45.76 -0.08
N TYR A 1002 13.96 46.39 -0.48
CA TYR A 1002 12.63 45.81 -0.41
C TYR A 1002 12.51 44.55 -1.29
N ASP A 1003 12.80 44.69 -2.59
CA ASP A 1003 12.74 43.59 -3.56
C ASP A 1003 13.69 42.44 -3.22
N ARG A 1004 14.86 42.75 -2.62
CA ARG A 1004 15.78 41.71 -2.12
C ARG A 1004 15.15 40.89 -0.99
N LYS A 1005 14.58 41.56 0.01
CA LYS A 1005 13.90 40.88 1.13
C LYS A 1005 12.69 40.07 0.64
N LEU A 1006 11.98 40.60 -0.36
CA LEU A 1006 10.86 39.93 -1.01
C LEU A 1006 11.31 38.64 -1.70
N ALA A 1007 12.38 38.71 -2.49
CA ALA A 1007 12.98 37.55 -3.12
C ALA A 1007 13.51 36.51 -2.12
N GLU A 1008 14.20 36.95 -1.06
CA GLU A 1008 14.69 36.06 -0.01
C GLU A 1008 13.56 35.36 0.76
N ALA A 1009 12.41 36.02 0.93
CA ALA A 1009 11.21 35.43 1.53
C ALA A 1009 10.57 34.34 0.65
N GLY A 1010 10.93 34.28 -0.64
CA GLY A 1010 10.37 33.35 -1.61
C GLY A 1010 9.29 33.97 -2.50
N TRP A 1011 9.20 35.30 -2.56
CA TRP A 1011 8.27 36.06 -3.41
C TRP A 1011 9.03 36.71 -4.57
N ILE A 1012 8.55 36.57 -5.81
CA ILE A 1012 9.25 37.12 -6.99
C ILE A 1012 8.86 38.57 -7.28
N SER A 1013 7.65 38.98 -6.90
CA SER A 1013 7.19 40.37 -7.00
C SER A 1013 6.14 40.67 -5.92
N GLU A 1014 5.90 41.97 -5.70
CA GLU A 1014 4.86 42.42 -4.76
C GLU A 1014 3.47 42.02 -5.27
N GLU A 1015 3.27 42.05 -6.59
CA GLU A 1015 2.05 41.62 -7.26
C GLU A 1015 1.74 40.15 -6.97
N GLN A 1016 2.75 39.27 -7.07
CA GLN A 1016 2.59 37.85 -6.73
C GLN A 1016 2.23 37.67 -5.25
N ARG A 1017 2.91 38.37 -4.34
CA ARG A 1017 2.56 38.33 -2.91
C ARG A 1017 1.11 38.76 -2.70
N ASN A 1018 0.69 39.87 -3.30
CA ASN A 1018 -0.65 40.43 -3.14
C ASN A 1018 -1.73 39.51 -3.72
N GLU A 1019 -1.46 38.86 -4.86
CA GLU A 1019 -2.34 37.83 -5.43
C GLU A 1019 -2.51 36.66 -4.46
N PHE A 1020 -1.40 36.12 -3.92
CA PHE A 1020 -1.43 34.99 -2.99
C PHE A 1020 -2.10 35.33 -1.66
N ASP A 1021 -1.85 36.54 -1.16
CA ASP A 1021 -2.52 37.04 0.05
C ASP A 1021 -4.03 37.17 -0.18
N THR A 1022 -4.46 37.69 -1.34
CA THR A 1022 -5.89 37.76 -1.71
C THR A 1022 -6.54 36.39 -1.83
N ILE A 1023 -5.83 35.40 -2.40
CA ILE A 1023 -6.34 34.03 -2.52
C ILE A 1023 -6.51 33.37 -1.14
N LYS A 1024 -5.61 33.64 -0.20
CA LYS A 1024 -5.64 33.06 1.15
C LYS A 1024 -6.54 33.85 2.12
N ARG A 1025 -6.69 35.17 1.94
CA ARG A 1025 -7.63 36.04 2.66
C ARG A 1025 -9.00 35.96 1.99
N ARG A 1026 -9.83 35.04 2.46
CA ARG A 1026 -11.16 34.77 1.91
C ARG A 1026 -12.11 35.92 2.28
N GLY A 1027 -12.61 36.65 1.28
CA GLY A 1027 -13.67 37.67 1.48
C GLY A 1027 -13.18 39.13 1.53
N LEU A 1028 -12.92 39.70 0.36
CA LEU A 1028 -13.13 41.13 0.09
C LEU A 1028 -14.35 41.32 -0.78
#